data_AF-A0A2S5BD73-F1
#
_entry.id   AF-A0A2S5BD73-F1
#
_cell.length_a   1.000
_cell.length_b   1.000
_cell.length_c   1.000
_cell.angle_alpha   90.00
_cell.angle_beta   90.00
_cell.angle_gamma   90.00
#
_symmetry.space_group_name_H-M   'P 1'
#
loop_
_entity.id
_entity.type
_entity.pdbx_description
1 polymer ?
#
loop_
_entity_poly.entity_id
_entity_poly.type
_entity_poly.pdbx_seq_one_letter_code
_entity_poly.pdbx_strand_id
1 'polypeptide(L)'
;MAPAQSKLASALPLRTRLEGGSGAAAIAATLLALVYLRRKVVQAAQEAAHTRNQAVLTTPQIELAQRELYNPLPGGARELLVPNRGRVSKVTIRPTKATTFAAHRPLFRRIAAPAVAARKAGESAAASANAAAQRVGVNKDFFRQLAAIWRIIVPRATCKEVGLISAHTTFLLLRTYLSLLVARLDGKLVGDLVSANGKGFLRGLVYWFLLAIPSVYTNAMIRFLQSKLAISFRTRLTRYVHDLYLDKNNTFYRVVNLDARIGANGADQFVTTDINRFCETLSALYSNVSKPVLDLVLFNIQLGRSLGGKGSIGLFASYFATAWILRKVTPAFGKLAAVEAKLEGDFRAAHSRLIINSEEVAFYDGGAIEKDILTRAYLRLIKHVNSIFKIRIVYGMTEDFVVKYLWSAVGYCLIAIPTLGKKQDGLSIPQRTENYISNRRLLLSLADAGGRLMLSWKDLSELAGSTSRVYTLLSTLHDLSVSSYASTLRPLDLPADAPFYDLGTLNGRLVDSAPAERGVSFDKVPIVAPAPGVARGGEELVKQLSMKIKPGEHLLITGGNGSGKTAIARVLAGLWPVWEGVVSRPTDAEIMFLPQRPYLSSGSLRDQIIYPDSYPDFVKSGKSDEDLLDILRKVHLAYLPGREGGYDVRKEWKDILSGGEKQRMGMARLFYHLPKYGVLDECTSAVSTDVEGSMYQHAKDVGITLITISHRPSLYQHHMYLLRLTGTGGRWEVSKIGEAEHSVSFQKEIQSLEAKLADVESWKKRLGEIDEQLHFKTATA
;
A
#
# COMPACT_ATOMS: atom_id res chain seq x y z
N MET A 1 48.84 -12.19 25.37
CA MET A 1 50.10 -12.89 25.65
C MET A 1 50.11 -14.20 24.87
N ALA A 2 51.22 -14.51 24.21
CA ALA A 2 51.43 -15.65 23.30
C ALA A 2 51.34 -17.01 24.07
N PRO A 3 51.12 -18.18 23.41
CA PRO A 3 51.87 -18.64 22.25
C PRO A 3 51.00 -19.17 21.10
N ALA A 4 51.04 -18.48 19.95
CA ALA A 4 50.52 -18.98 18.67
C ALA A 4 51.61 -18.86 17.58
N GLN A 5 52.86 -19.11 17.94
CA GLN A 5 54.03 -18.99 17.05
C GLN A 5 54.56 -20.32 16.49
N SER A 6 53.98 -21.48 16.81
CA SER A 6 54.55 -22.78 16.37
C SER A 6 53.78 -23.53 15.27
N LYS A 7 52.76 -22.94 14.62
CA LYS A 7 52.02 -23.59 13.52
C LYS A 7 52.03 -22.85 12.18
N LEU A 8 52.97 -21.93 11.98
CA LEU A 8 53.16 -21.18 10.73
C LEU A 8 54.31 -21.71 9.86
N ALA A 9 55.00 -22.79 10.27
CA ALA A 9 56.23 -23.26 9.61
C ALA A 9 56.10 -24.56 8.80
N SER A 10 54.90 -25.13 8.61
CA SER A 10 54.77 -26.43 7.94
C SER A 10 53.53 -26.55 7.05
N ALA A 11 53.50 -25.86 5.92
CA ALA A 11 52.73 -26.27 4.73
C ALA A 11 53.00 -25.31 3.56
N LEU A 12 54.13 -25.47 2.88
CA LEU A 12 54.36 -24.90 1.55
C LEU A 12 55.42 -25.74 0.82
N PRO A 13 55.03 -26.73 -0.02
CA PRO A 13 55.91 -27.31 -1.00
C PRO A 13 55.59 -26.68 -2.36
N LEU A 14 56.17 -25.51 -2.64
CA LEU A 14 56.20 -24.94 -4.00
C LEU A 14 57.64 -24.48 -4.30
N ARG A 15 58.54 -25.46 -4.41
CA ARG A 15 59.76 -25.30 -5.20
C ARG A 15 59.42 -25.63 -6.65
N THR A 16 59.04 -24.63 -7.42
CA THR A 16 59.14 -24.66 -8.88
C THR A 16 60.04 -23.52 -9.31
N ARG A 17 61.16 -23.89 -9.93
CA ARG A 17 62.05 -22.97 -10.65
C ARG A 17 61.21 -22.16 -11.64
N LEU A 18 61.25 -20.84 -11.52
CA LEU A 18 60.69 -19.90 -12.49
C LEU A 18 61.74 -18.81 -12.74
N GLU A 19 62.69 -19.14 -13.59
CA GLU A 19 63.29 -18.14 -14.47
C GLU A 19 62.23 -17.77 -15.52
N GLY A 20 61.89 -16.48 -15.62
CA GLY A 20 61.01 -15.95 -16.67
C GLY A 20 59.50 -16.17 -16.48
N GLY A 21 58.87 -15.53 -15.48
CA GLY A 21 57.40 -15.56 -15.36
C GLY A 21 56.79 -14.90 -14.11
N SER A 22 57.47 -13.95 -13.48
CA SER A 22 57.17 -13.50 -12.10
C SER A 22 55.87 -12.71 -11.93
N GLY A 23 55.29 -12.15 -13.00
CA GLY A 23 54.07 -11.32 -12.90
C GLY A 23 52.79 -12.13 -12.74
N ALA A 24 52.60 -13.19 -13.53
CA ALA A 24 51.33 -13.92 -13.61
C ALA A 24 51.07 -14.77 -12.34
N ALA A 25 52.11 -15.43 -11.82
CA ALA A 25 52.00 -16.23 -10.60
C ALA A 25 51.73 -15.36 -9.36
N ALA A 26 52.32 -14.18 -9.28
CA ALA A 26 52.06 -13.23 -8.20
C ALA A 26 50.60 -12.74 -8.22
N ILE A 27 50.05 -12.41 -9.40
CA ILE A 27 48.65 -11.98 -9.58
C ILE A 27 47.68 -13.11 -9.21
N ALA A 28 47.96 -14.35 -9.62
CA ALA A 28 47.15 -15.51 -9.28
C ALA A 28 47.12 -15.76 -7.76
N ALA A 29 48.26 -15.60 -7.08
CA ALA A 29 48.37 -15.72 -5.63
C ALA A 29 47.59 -14.63 -4.90
N THR A 30 47.63 -13.36 -5.35
CA THR A 30 46.82 -12.28 -4.75
C THR A 30 45.33 -12.48 -4.96
N LEU A 31 44.91 -12.96 -6.14
CA LEU A 31 43.51 -13.29 -6.42
C LEU A 31 43.00 -14.42 -5.53
N LEU A 32 43.78 -15.49 -5.36
CA LEU A 32 43.45 -16.60 -4.45
C LEU A 32 43.40 -16.14 -2.98
N ALA A 33 44.33 -15.29 -2.56
CA ALA A 33 44.32 -14.71 -1.22
C ALA A 33 43.09 -13.81 -0.98
N LEU A 34 42.67 -13.01 -1.96
CA LEU A 34 41.45 -12.19 -1.89
C LEU A 34 40.18 -13.04 -1.84
N VAL A 35 40.10 -14.13 -2.61
CA VAL A 35 38.98 -15.09 -2.56
C VAL A 35 38.90 -15.77 -1.20
N TYR A 36 40.05 -16.19 -0.65
CA TYR A 36 40.14 -16.81 0.67
C TYR A 36 39.75 -15.83 1.78
N LEU A 37 40.25 -14.59 1.73
CA LEU A 37 39.93 -13.53 2.69
C LEU A 37 38.44 -13.17 2.64
N ARG A 38 37.84 -13.08 1.44
CA ARG A 38 36.40 -12.88 1.28
C ARG A 38 35.61 -14.02 1.92
N ARG A 39 35.99 -15.28 1.68
CA ARG A 39 35.33 -16.44 2.31
C ARG A 39 35.38 -16.36 3.83
N LYS A 40 36.56 -16.04 4.39
CA LYS A 40 36.72 -15.87 5.85
C LYS A 40 35.94 -14.69 6.42
N VAL A 41 35.87 -13.55 5.74
CA VAL A 41 35.07 -12.39 6.20
C VAL A 41 33.58 -12.69 6.14
N VAL A 42 33.11 -13.39 5.10
CA VAL A 42 31.71 -13.83 5.01
C VAL A 42 31.39 -14.86 6.09
N GLN A 43 32.26 -15.84 6.32
CA GLN A 43 32.11 -16.80 7.42
C GLN A 43 32.15 -16.11 8.78
N ALA A 44 33.10 -15.21 9.03
CA ALA A 44 33.18 -14.46 10.29
C ALA A 44 31.97 -13.54 10.49
N ALA A 45 31.40 -12.96 9.43
CA ALA A 45 30.16 -12.18 9.52
C ALA A 45 28.93 -13.06 9.77
N GLN A 46 28.88 -14.26 9.18
CA GLN A 46 27.86 -15.26 9.47
C GLN A 46 27.98 -15.81 10.89
N GLU A 47 29.20 -16.08 11.36
CA GLU A 47 29.54 -16.51 12.71
C GLU A 47 29.28 -15.41 13.73
N ALA A 48 29.58 -14.13 13.45
CA ALA A 48 29.24 -12.98 14.29
C ALA A 48 27.72 -12.74 14.37
N ALA A 49 26.98 -13.01 13.27
CA ALA A 49 25.53 -13.04 13.30
C ALA A 49 25.00 -14.23 14.13
N HIS A 50 25.75 -15.34 14.19
CA HIS A 50 25.47 -16.52 15.00
C HIS A 50 25.89 -16.38 16.47
N THR A 51 26.94 -15.62 16.81
CA THR A 51 27.42 -15.43 18.20
C THR A 51 26.68 -14.32 18.94
N ARG A 52 25.93 -13.46 18.22
CA ARG A 52 24.94 -12.54 18.81
C ARG A 52 23.62 -13.25 19.17
N ASN A 53 23.68 -14.54 19.47
CA ASN A 53 22.56 -15.41 19.83
C ASN A 53 22.23 -15.26 21.33
N GLN A 54 21.20 -14.48 21.65
CA GLN A 54 20.29 -14.87 22.72
C GLN A 54 19.37 -15.99 22.21
N ALA A 55 18.90 -16.84 23.14
CA ALA A 55 18.19 -18.09 22.88
C ALA A 55 17.04 -17.93 21.86
N VAL A 56 16.96 -18.88 20.92
CA VAL A 56 15.81 -19.04 20.02
C VAL A 56 14.61 -19.42 20.89
N LEU A 57 13.51 -18.68 20.78
CA LEU A 57 12.31 -18.91 21.58
C LEU A 57 11.60 -20.19 21.11
N THR A 58 11.06 -20.97 22.05
CA THR A 58 10.28 -22.18 21.76
C THR A 58 8.92 -21.84 21.13
N THR A 59 8.32 -22.73 20.33
CA THR A 59 6.97 -22.58 19.73
C THR A 59 5.91 -21.92 20.65
N PRO A 60 5.76 -22.32 21.92
CA PRO A 60 4.79 -21.69 22.84
C PRO A 60 5.06 -20.20 23.13
N GLN A 61 6.31 -19.74 23.12
CA GLN A 61 6.65 -18.32 23.33
C GLN A 61 6.33 -17.47 22.10
N ILE A 62 6.36 -18.07 20.90
CA ILE A 62 5.95 -17.42 19.65
C ILE A 62 4.42 -17.33 19.61
N GLU A 63 3.72 -18.39 20.02
CA GLU A 63 2.25 -18.39 20.14
C GLU A 63 1.77 -17.36 21.17
N LEU A 64 2.44 -17.24 22.31
CA LEU A 64 2.13 -16.25 23.35
C LEU A 64 2.33 -14.80 22.83
N ALA A 65 3.42 -14.56 22.09
CA ALA A 65 3.64 -13.26 21.45
C ALA A 65 2.63 -12.95 20.33
N GLN A 66 2.18 -13.96 19.60
CA GLN A 66 1.12 -13.82 18.61
C GLN A 66 -0.23 -13.53 19.28
N ARG A 67 -0.50 -14.11 20.45
CA ARG A 67 -1.71 -13.90 21.26
C ARG A 67 -1.81 -12.46 21.78
N GLU A 68 -0.71 -11.93 22.33
CA GLU A 68 -0.72 -10.57 22.90
C GLU A 68 -0.86 -9.48 21.84
N LEU A 69 -0.41 -9.70 20.60
CA LEU A 69 -0.36 -8.75 19.46
C LEU A 69 0.48 -7.48 19.74
N TYR A 70 0.21 -6.78 20.84
CA TYR A 70 0.93 -5.62 21.33
C TYR A 70 0.84 -5.48 22.86
N ASN A 71 1.88 -4.88 23.45
CA ASN A 71 1.81 -4.39 24.83
C ASN A 71 1.41 -2.91 24.83
N PRO A 72 0.38 -2.50 25.58
CA PRO A 72 0.02 -1.09 25.73
C PRO A 72 1.10 -0.35 26.55
N LEU A 73 1.55 0.80 26.05
CA LEU A 73 2.49 1.69 26.74
C LEU A 73 1.82 3.04 27.09
N PRO A 74 2.33 3.79 28.08
CA PRO A 74 1.80 5.11 28.44
C PRO A 74 1.81 6.07 27.24
N GLY A 75 0.76 6.90 27.12
CA GLY A 75 0.66 7.92 26.07
C GLY A 75 0.18 7.40 24.70
N GLY A 76 -0.48 6.24 24.65
CA GLY A 76 -1.07 5.67 23.42
C GLY A 76 -0.04 4.97 22.51
N ALA A 77 1.21 4.84 22.96
CA ALA A 77 2.20 4.01 22.28
C ALA A 77 1.86 2.52 22.45
N ARG A 78 2.23 1.71 21.46
CA ARG A 78 2.03 0.26 21.46
C ARG A 78 3.35 -0.41 21.15
N GLU A 79 3.74 -1.42 21.91
CA GLU A 79 4.89 -2.27 21.60
C GLU A 79 4.40 -3.50 20.84
N LEU A 80 4.60 -3.53 19.52
CA LEU A 80 4.24 -4.70 18.73
C LEU A 80 5.25 -5.82 18.95
N LEU A 81 4.72 -7.04 19.09
CA LEU A 81 5.50 -8.26 19.20
C LEU A 81 5.60 -8.89 17.81
N VAL A 82 6.74 -8.70 17.13
CA VAL A 82 6.93 -9.17 15.76
C VAL A 82 7.78 -10.45 15.76
N PRO A 83 7.21 -11.62 15.44
CA PRO A 83 7.98 -12.83 15.31
C PRO A 83 8.87 -12.77 14.06
N ASN A 84 10.17 -13.05 14.22
CA ASN A 84 11.14 -13.10 13.13
C ASN A 84 12.22 -14.14 13.44
N ARG A 85 12.33 -15.17 12.59
CA ARG A 85 13.36 -16.24 12.68
C ARG A 85 13.48 -16.86 14.08
N GLY A 86 12.36 -17.22 14.70
CA GLY A 86 12.32 -17.84 16.03
C GLY A 86 12.59 -16.87 17.19
N ARG A 87 12.42 -15.56 16.98
CA ARG A 87 12.55 -14.51 18.01
C ARG A 87 11.35 -13.57 17.97
N VAL A 88 11.04 -12.93 19.08
CA VAL A 88 10.02 -11.88 19.15
C VAL A 88 10.74 -10.53 19.25
N SER A 89 10.68 -9.75 18.18
CA SER A 89 11.22 -8.39 18.15
C SER A 89 10.18 -7.44 18.69
N LYS A 90 10.52 -6.76 19.79
CA LYS A 90 9.69 -5.69 20.36
C LYS A 90 9.88 -4.40 19.56
N VAL A 91 8.81 -3.92 18.94
CA VAL A 91 8.83 -2.70 18.13
C VAL A 91 7.86 -1.69 18.71
N THR A 92 8.40 -0.67 19.39
CA THR A 92 7.60 0.45 19.87
C THR A 92 7.11 1.30 18.69
N ILE A 93 5.79 1.36 18.54
CA ILE A 93 5.09 2.26 17.65
C ILE A 93 4.50 3.40 18.48
N ARG A 94 4.80 4.63 18.04
CA ARG A 94 4.21 5.84 18.59
C ARG A 94 3.30 6.43 17.52
N PRO A 95 2.00 6.59 17.80
CA PRO A 95 1.08 7.16 16.83
C PRO A 95 1.47 8.61 16.53
N THR A 96 1.24 9.02 15.29
CA THR A 96 1.44 10.39 14.85
C THR A 96 0.42 11.30 15.55
N LYS A 97 0.88 12.40 16.14
CA LYS A 97 0.00 13.33 16.87
C LYS A 97 -0.99 14.01 15.92
N ALA A 98 -2.23 14.20 16.35
CA ALA A 98 -3.27 14.92 15.61
C ALA A 98 -2.83 16.36 15.22
N THR A 99 -2.07 17.04 16.08
CA THR A 99 -1.48 18.36 15.80
C THR A 99 -0.55 18.34 14.59
N THR A 100 0.19 17.24 14.39
CA THR A 100 1.08 17.06 13.23
C THR A 100 0.26 16.89 11.96
N PHE A 101 -0.83 16.12 11.99
CA PHE A 101 -1.74 16.00 10.86
C PHE A 101 -2.38 17.34 10.49
N ALA A 102 -2.81 18.13 11.48
CA ALA A 102 -3.35 19.46 11.27
C ALA A 102 -2.32 20.41 10.62
N ALA A 103 -1.06 20.38 11.07
CA ALA A 103 0.02 21.18 10.50
C ALA A 103 0.40 20.75 9.07
N HIS A 104 0.28 19.46 8.75
CA HIS A 104 0.59 18.93 7.42
C HIS A 104 -0.55 19.12 6.40
N ARG A 105 -1.81 19.14 6.85
CA ARG A 105 -2.99 19.32 5.99
C ARG A 105 -2.87 20.44 4.94
N PRO A 106 -2.46 21.68 5.26
CA PRO A 106 -2.35 22.75 4.25
C PRO A 106 -1.33 22.46 3.14
N LEU A 107 -0.38 21.55 3.36
CA LEU A 107 0.60 21.13 2.36
C LEU A 107 -0.02 20.21 1.30
N PHE A 108 -1.07 19.48 1.67
CA PHE A 108 -1.79 18.55 0.82
C PHE A 108 -3.08 19.20 0.32
N ARG A 109 -2.96 20.09 -0.67
CA ARG A 109 -4.11 20.77 -1.29
C ARG A 109 -5.02 19.78 -2.01
N ARG A 110 -6.33 20.08 -1.99
CA ARG A 110 -7.36 19.32 -2.71
C ARG A 110 -7.02 19.20 -4.20
N ILE A 111 -6.91 17.96 -4.66
CA ILE A 111 -6.90 17.64 -6.09
C ILE A 111 -8.35 17.56 -6.53
N ALA A 112 -8.77 18.42 -7.45
CA ALA A 112 -10.11 18.38 -8.03
C ALA A 112 -10.34 17.04 -8.74
N ALA A 113 -11.54 16.46 -8.60
CA ALA A 113 -11.90 15.25 -9.31
C ALA A 113 -11.77 15.45 -10.84
N PRO A 114 -11.33 14.42 -11.61
CA PRO A 114 -11.07 14.55 -13.05
C PRO A 114 -12.24 15.13 -13.85
N ALA A 115 -13.48 14.80 -13.47
CA ALA A 115 -14.71 15.27 -14.11
C ALA A 115 -14.94 16.79 -13.93
N VAL A 116 -14.59 17.35 -12.76
CA VAL A 116 -14.73 18.79 -12.48
C VAL A 116 -13.65 19.59 -13.19
N ALA A 117 -12.43 19.05 -13.27
CA ALA A 117 -11.34 19.65 -14.05
C ALA A 117 -11.67 19.67 -15.55
N ALA A 118 -12.30 18.61 -16.06
CA ALA A 118 -12.68 18.49 -17.47
C ALA A 118 -13.65 19.59 -17.91
N ARG A 119 -14.71 19.78 -17.13
CA ARG A 119 -15.77 20.73 -17.46
C ARG A 119 -15.34 22.19 -17.28
N LYS A 120 -14.48 22.49 -16.29
CA LYS A 120 -13.85 23.82 -16.17
C LYS A 120 -12.92 24.15 -17.36
N ALA A 121 -12.34 23.13 -17.99
CA ALA A 121 -11.51 23.27 -19.17
C ALA A 121 -12.30 23.22 -20.49
N GLY A 122 -13.62 22.99 -20.46
CA GLY A 122 -14.43 22.81 -21.67
C GLY A 122 -14.14 21.51 -22.44
N GLU A 123 -13.44 20.56 -21.83
CA GLU A 123 -12.98 19.31 -22.47
C GLU A 123 -13.83 18.11 -22.07
N SER A 124 -13.94 17.10 -22.94
CA SER A 124 -14.62 15.84 -22.58
C SER A 124 -13.91 15.16 -21.40
N ALA A 125 -14.65 14.42 -20.56
CA ALA A 125 -14.08 13.74 -19.39
C ALA A 125 -12.90 12.81 -19.74
N ALA A 126 -12.93 12.20 -20.93
CA ALA A 126 -11.84 11.38 -21.45
C ALA A 126 -10.62 12.21 -21.90
N ALA A 127 -10.84 13.40 -22.47
CA ALA A 127 -9.77 14.33 -22.84
C ALA A 127 -9.07 14.92 -21.60
N SER A 128 -9.83 15.28 -20.56
CA SER A 128 -9.28 15.75 -19.29
C SER A 128 -8.53 14.69 -18.50
N ALA A 129 -8.99 13.43 -18.50
CA ALA A 129 -8.24 12.33 -17.89
C ALA A 129 -6.87 12.14 -18.58
N ASN A 130 -6.84 12.30 -19.91
CA ASN A 130 -5.60 12.33 -20.68
C ASN A 130 -4.75 13.58 -20.43
N ALA A 131 -5.35 14.75 -20.21
CA ALA A 131 -4.66 16.00 -19.86
C ALA A 131 -4.09 15.98 -18.43
N ALA A 132 -4.79 15.35 -17.48
CA ALA A 132 -4.29 15.12 -16.12
C ALA A 132 -3.12 14.13 -16.12
N ALA A 133 -3.18 13.09 -16.96
CA ALA A 133 -2.04 12.20 -17.22
C ALA A 133 -0.88 12.93 -17.93
N GLN A 134 -1.15 13.93 -18.79
CA GLN A 134 -0.13 14.80 -19.40
C GLN A 134 0.58 15.73 -18.40
N ARG A 135 -0.04 16.06 -17.26
CA ARG A 135 0.56 16.94 -16.23
C ARG A 135 1.57 16.22 -15.33
N VAL A 136 1.63 14.89 -15.39
CA VAL A 136 2.56 14.08 -14.60
C VAL A 136 3.95 14.14 -15.22
N GLY A 137 4.77 15.05 -14.71
CA GLY A 137 6.15 15.27 -15.14
C GLY A 137 6.92 16.12 -14.14
N VAL A 138 8.20 16.39 -14.44
CA VAL A 138 9.09 17.19 -13.59
C VAL A 138 8.74 18.68 -13.73
N ASN A 139 7.65 19.09 -13.07
CA ASN A 139 7.08 20.43 -13.11
C ASN A 139 7.12 21.11 -11.73
N LYS A 140 6.72 22.39 -11.64
CA LYS A 140 6.61 23.12 -10.35
C LYS A 140 5.71 22.40 -9.34
N ASP A 141 4.68 21.70 -9.80
CA ASP A 141 3.81 20.89 -8.94
C ASP A 141 4.54 19.68 -8.36
N PHE A 142 5.39 19.00 -9.15
CA PHE A 142 6.20 17.86 -8.68
C PHE A 142 7.09 18.26 -7.50
N PHE A 143 7.85 19.36 -7.61
CA PHE A 143 8.72 19.81 -6.52
C PHE A 143 7.93 20.19 -5.26
N ARG A 144 6.73 20.77 -5.42
CA ARG A 144 5.83 21.08 -4.29
C ARG A 144 5.33 19.80 -3.62
N GLN A 145 4.87 18.82 -4.39
CA GLN A 145 4.39 17.54 -3.89
C GLN A 145 5.51 16.77 -3.19
N LEU A 146 6.70 16.73 -3.79
CA LEU A 146 7.88 16.11 -3.19
C LEU A 146 8.28 16.81 -1.89
N ALA A 147 8.26 18.14 -1.83
CA ALA A 147 8.57 18.89 -0.62
C ALA A 147 7.55 18.63 0.51
N ALA A 148 6.26 18.46 0.18
CA ALA A 148 5.23 18.08 1.15
C ALA A 148 5.49 16.69 1.75
N ILE A 149 5.79 15.70 0.90
CA ILE A 149 6.14 14.34 1.33
C ILE A 149 7.46 14.33 2.11
N TRP A 150 8.45 15.13 1.69
CA TRP A 150 9.75 15.24 2.34
C TRP A 150 9.64 15.67 3.81
N ARG A 151 8.72 16.58 4.13
CA ARG A 151 8.45 17.01 5.53
C ARG A 151 7.97 15.85 6.43
N ILE A 152 7.35 14.82 5.87
CA ILE A 152 6.95 13.61 6.61
C ILE A 152 8.16 12.69 6.80
N ILE A 153 8.93 12.46 5.74
CA ILE A 153 10.04 11.50 5.73
C ILE A 153 11.21 11.99 6.57
N VAL A 154 11.56 13.28 6.45
CA VAL A 154 12.65 13.95 7.14
C VAL A 154 12.11 15.20 7.86
N PRO A 155 11.50 15.03 9.05
CA PRO A 155 10.82 16.11 9.76
C PRO A 155 11.78 17.05 10.51
N ARG A 156 12.97 16.58 10.89
CA ARG A 156 13.95 17.34 11.68
C ARG A 156 15.37 17.06 11.21
N ALA A 157 16.25 18.07 11.31
CA ALA A 157 17.67 17.94 10.96
C ALA A 157 18.42 16.91 11.84
N THR A 158 17.91 16.62 13.04
CA THR A 158 18.51 15.67 14.00
C THR A 158 17.97 14.25 13.87
N CYS A 159 17.18 13.94 12.85
CA CYS A 159 16.60 12.60 12.71
C CYS A 159 17.58 11.59 12.10
N LYS A 160 17.35 10.30 12.38
CA LYS A 160 18.17 9.17 11.92
C LYS A 160 18.46 9.17 10.42
N GLU A 161 17.51 9.63 9.63
CA GLU A 161 17.51 9.70 8.17
C GLU A 161 18.49 10.75 7.69
N VAL A 162 18.59 11.90 8.37
CA VAL A 162 19.63 12.90 8.07
C VAL A 162 21.01 12.32 8.38
N GLY A 163 21.14 11.56 9.46
CA GLY A 163 22.35 10.78 9.75
C GLY A 163 22.72 9.83 8.60
N LEU A 164 21.75 9.05 8.09
CA LEU A 164 21.96 8.15 6.95
C LEU A 164 22.30 8.91 5.66
N ILE A 165 21.62 10.02 5.37
CA ILE A 165 21.91 10.87 4.21
C ILE A 165 23.33 11.43 4.32
N SER A 166 23.72 11.97 5.47
CA SER A 166 25.05 12.55 5.69
C SER A 166 26.18 11.52 5.55
N ALA A 167 25.98 10.31 6.09
CA ALA A 167 26.90 9.19 5.90
C ALA A 167 27.00 8.84 4.40
N HIS A 168 25.86 8.77 3.71
CA HIS A 168 25.82 8.48 2.27
C HIS A 168 26.55 9.55 1.45
N THR A 169 26.31 10.83 1.72
CA THR A 169 27.03 11.96 1.09
C THR A 169 28.53 11.84 1.30
N THR A 170 28.95 11.48 2.52
CA THR A 170 30.37 11.32 2.87
C THR A 170 31.03 10.22 2.03
N PHE A 171 30.37 9.06 1.88
CA PHE A 171 30.86 7.99 1.02
C PHE A 171 30.83 8.34 -0.48
N LEU A 172 29.88 9.16 -0.93
CA LEU A 172 29.87 9.69 -2.31
C LEU A 172 31.09 10.60 -2.56
N LEU A 173 31.39 11.53 -1.65
CA LEU A 173 32.57 12.40 -1.73
C LEU A 173 33.86 11.58 -1.70
N LEU A 174 33.96 10.61 -0.78
CA LEU A 174 35.09 9.69 -0.69
C LEU A 174 35.27 8.90 -2.00
N ARG A 175 34.17 8.45 -2.62
CA ARG A 175 34.22 7.72 -3.88
C ARG A 175 34.82 8.57 -5.00
N THR A 176 34.36 9.81 -5.15
CA THR A 176 34.87 10.70 -6.21
C THR A 176 36.32 11.09 -5.95
N TYR A 177 36.71 11.31 -4.70
CA TYR A 177 38.11 11.51 -4.33
C TYR A 177 39.00 10.31 -4.68
N LEU A 178 38.58 9.08 -4.34
CA LEU A 178 39.31 7.87 -4.72
C LEU A 178 39.41 7.71 -6.24
N SER A 179 38.37 8.08 -6.99
CA SER A 179 38.40 8.09 -8.46
C SER A 179 39.44 9.07 -9.03
N LEU A 180 39.61 10.24 -8.42
CA LEU A 180 40.66 11.20 -8.80
C LEU A 180 42.07 10.65 -8.54
N LEU A 181 42.26 9.97 -7.40
CA LEU A 181 43.55 9.33 -7.08
C LEU A 181 43.88 8.21 -8.07
N VAL A 182 42.91 7.38 -8.44
CA VAL A 182 43.08 6.35 -9.47
C VAL A 182 43.49 6.99 -10.80
N ALA A 183 42.83 8.06 -11.23
CA ALA A 183 43.15 8.72 -12.51
C ALA A 183 44.57 9.31 -12.54
N ARG A 184 45.06 9.88 -11.42
CA ARG A 184 46.45 10.36 -11.31
C ARG A 184 47.44 9.20 -11.34
N LEU A 185 47.12 8.11 -10.65
CA LEU A 185 48.00 6.96 -10.53
C LEU A 185 48.08 6.17 -11.85
N ASP A 186 46.98 6.07 -12.59
CA ASP A 186 46.95 5.55 -13.97
C ASP A 186 47.86 6.37 -14.89
N GLY A 187 47.81 7.71 -14.80
CA GLY A 187 48.70 8.60 -15.57
C GLY A 187 50.17 8.35 -15.28
N LYS A 188 50.53 8.27 -13.99
CA LYS A 188 51.89 7.97 -13.54
C LYS A 188 52.38 6.59 -13.99
N LEU A 189 51.51 5.57 -13.90
CA LEU A 189 51.82 4.21 -14.37
C LEU A 189 52.21 4.20 -15.86
N VAL A 190 51.46 4.92 -16.70
CA VAL A 190 51.81 5.00 -18.12
C VAL A 190 53.04 5.87 -18.36
N GLY A 191 53.24 6.94 -17.58
CA GLY A 191 54.47 7.73 -17.61
C GLY A 191 55.72 6.89 -17.28
N ASP A 192 55.64 6.07 -16.24
CA ASP A 192 56.70 5.12 -15.86
C ASP A 192 56.92 4.04 -16.93
N LEU A 193 55.86 3.60 -17.61
CA LEU A 193 55.95 2.64 -18.72
C LEU A 193 56.66 3.25 -19.95
N VAL A 194 56.27 4.46 -20.35
CA VAL A 194 56.85 5.18 -21.52
C VAL A 194 58.30 5.59 -21.25
N SER A 195 58.66 5.87 -20.01
CA SER A 195 60.04 6.16 -19.59
C SER A 195 60.88 4.90 -19.31
N ALA A 196 60.36 3.70 -19.59
CA ALA A 196 61.01 2.41 -19.33
C ALA A 196 61.44 2.19 -17.86
N ASN A 197 60.77 2.86 -16.92
CA ASN A 197 61.04 2.76 -15.48
C ASN A 197 60.28 1.59 -14.84
N GLY A 198 60.79 0.36 -15.02
CA GLY A 198 60.15 -0.85 -14.51
C GLY A 198 59.95 -0.89 -12.98
N LYS A 199 60.87 -0.28 -12.20
CA LYS A 199 60.74 -0.19 -10.73
C LYS A 199 59.64 0.79 -10.30
N GLY A 200 59.52 1.93 -11.00
CA GLY A 200 58.43 2.89 -10.81
C GLY A 200 57.07 2.27 -11.13
N PHE A 201 56.99 1.59 -12.28
CA PHE A 201 55.80 0.88 -12.72
C PHE A 201 55.31 -0.16 -11.71
N LEU A 202 56.21 -1.04 -11.22
CA LEU A 202 55.84 -2.07 -10.24
C LEU A 202 55.34 -1.47 -8.92
N ARG A 203 55.98 -0.40 -8.43
CA ARG A 203 55.51 0.33 -7.23
C ARG A 203 54.14 0.97 -7.46
N GLY A 204 53.95 1.62 -8.61
CA GLY A 204 52.66 2.18 -9.01
C GLY A 204 51.57 1.11 -9.01
N LEU A 205 51.86 -0.09 -9.52
CA LEU A 205 50.91 -1.18 -9.63
C LEU A 205 50.49 -1.72 -8.25
N VAL A 206 51.43 -1.79 -7.30
CA VAL A 206 51.11 -2.11 -5.89
C VAL A 206 50.18 -1.06 -5.27
N TYR A 207 50.49 0.23 -5.44
CA TYR A 207 49.63 1.31 -4.93
C TYR A 207 48.24 1.30 -5.59
N TRP A 208 48.15 0.92 -6.88
CA TRP A 208 46.90 0.76 -7.58
C TRP A 208 46.01 -0.32 -6.92
N PHE A 209 46.57 -1.49 -6.63
CA PHE A 209 45.84 -2.55 -5.93
C PHE A 209 45.45 -2.16 -4.49
N LEU A 210 46.33 -1.47 -3.77
CA LEU A 210 46.03 -0.98 -2.42
C LEU A 210 44.88 0.04 -2.44
N LEU A 211 44.83 0.91 -3.44
CA LEU A 211 43.76 1.88 -3.62
C LEU A 211 42.43 1.24 -4.05
N ALA A 212 42.47 0.06 -4.68
CA ALA A 212 41.28 -0.67 -5.09
C ALA A 212 40.45 -1.17 -3.89
N ILE A 213 41.08 -1.54 -2.77
CA ILE A 213 40.40 -2.05 -1.56
C ILE A 213 39.40 -1.02 -0.99
N PRO A 214 39.81 0.20 -0.58
CA PRO A 214 38.87 1.20 -0.07
C PRO A 214 37.88 1.66 -1.16
N SER A 215 38.27 1.63 -2.43
CA SER A 215 37.38 1.96 -3.56
C SER A 215 36.21 0.97 -3.66
N VAL A 216 36.47 -0.34 -3.58
CA VAL A 216 35.43 -1.38 -3.63
C VAL A 216 34.55 -1.32 -2.38
N TYR A 217 35.12 -1.16 -1.19
CA TYR A 217 34.36 -1.00 0.05
C TYR A 217 33.41 0.21 -0.01
N THR A 218 33.90 1.35 -0.46
CA THR A 218 33.10 2.58 -0.62
C THR A 218 31.91 2.33 -1.56
N ASN A 219 32.12 1.62 -2.68
CA ASN A 219 31.03 1.30 -3.60
C ASN A 219 29.97 0.36 -2.98
N ALA A 220 30.40 -0.63 -2.22
CA ALA A 220 29.49 -1.52 -1.49
C ALA A 220 28.70 -0.75 -0.41
N MET A 221 29.37 0.14 0.33
CA MET A 221 28.75 0.95 1.38
C MET A 221 27.71 1.92 0.83
N ILE A 222 27.97 2.57 -0.31
CA ILE A 222 26.98 3.42 -1.00
C ILE A 222 25.71 2.61 -1.30
N ARG A 223 25.84 1.39 -1.86
CA ARG A 223 24.68 0.54 -2.13
C ARG A 223 23.93 0.14 -0.86
N PHE A 224 24.66 -0.24 0.19
CA PHE A 224 24.07 -0.58 1.48
C PHE A 224 23.30 0.60 2.10
N LEU A 225 23.92 1.79 2.13
CA LEU A 225 23.30 3.01 2.67
C LEU A 225 22.08 3.43 1.85
N GLN A 226 22.12 3.30 0.52
CA GLN A 226 20.96 3.53 -0.35
C GLN A 226 19.78 2.61 0.02
N SER A 227 20.00 1.29 0.13
CA SER A 227 18.94 0.36 0.53
C SER A 227 18.44 0.63 1.95
N LYS A 228 19.35 0.99 2.87
CA LYS A 228 18.98 1.31 4.25
C LYS A 228 18.13 2.58 4.33
N LEU A 229 18.44 3.58 3.50
CA LEU A 229 17.69 4.82 3.38
C LEU A 229 16.28 4.56 2.86
N ALA A 230 16.13 3.78 1.79
CA ALA A 230 14.84 3.38 1.24
C ALA A 230 13.93 2.72 2.29
N ILE A 231 14.49 1.79 3.09
CA ILE A 231 13.74 1.15 4.18
C ILE A 231 13.34 2.16 5.26
N SER A 232 14.21 3.10 5.63
CA SER A 232 13.90 4.14 6.63
C SER A 232 12.77 5.05 6.16
N PHE A 233 12.83 5.47 4.90
CA PHE A 233 11.79 6.29 4.27
C PHE A 233 10.45 5.55 4.22
N ARG A 234 10.45 4.30 3.74
CA ARG A 234 9.24 3.46 3.69
C ARG A 234 8.65 3.26 5.08
N THR A 235 9.46 2.92 6.07
CA THR A 235 8.99 2.68 7.45
C THR A 235 8.24 3.89 8.01
N ARG A 236 8.75 5.11 7.79
CA ARG A 236 8.09 6.33 8.25
C ARG A 236 6.82 6.63 7.48
N LEU A 237 6.90 6.59 6.16
CA LEU A 237 5.79 6.95 5.30
C LEU A 237 4.62 5.98 5.47
N THR A 238 4.88 4.68 5.55
CA THR A 238 3.86 3.65 5.81
C THR A 238 3.22 3.85 7.20
N ARG A 239 4.00 4.16 8.25
CA ARG A 239 3.43 4.44 9.58
C ARG A 239 2.51 5.66 9.57
N TYR A 240 2.96 6.74 8.96
CA TYR A 240 2.15 7.96 8.83
C TYR A 240 0.84 7.69 8.06
N VAL A 241 0.92 6.92 6.98
CA VAL A 241 -0.25 6.54 6.17
C VAL A 241 -1.18 5.61 6.96
N HIS A 242 -0.67 4.62 7.70
CA HIS A 242 -1.49 3.73 8.52
C HIS A 242 -2.27 4.49 9.60
N ASP A 243 -1.60 5.43 10.29
CA ASP A 243 -2.25 6.26 11.32
C ASP A 243 -3.40 7.10 10.74
N LEU A 244 -3.28 7.56 9.49
CA LEU A 244 -4.32 8.37 8.82
C LEU A 244 -5.39 7.52 8.13
N TYR A 245 -5.01 6.35 7.62
CA TYR A 245 -5.89 5.40 6.92
C TYR A 245 -6.82 4.66 7.90
N LEU A 246 -6.30 4.27 9.06
CA LEU A 246 -7.03 3.58 10.13
C LEU A 246 -7.41 4.55 11.26
N ASP A 247 -7.77 5.79 10.91
CA ASP A 247 -8.24 6.80 11.85
C ASP A 247 -9.67 6.49 12.36
N LYS A 248 -10.05 7.09 13.50
CA LYS A 248 -11.37 6.93 14.14
C LYS A 248 -12.54 7.25 13.20
N ASN A 249 -12.33 8.10 12.20
CA ASN A 249 -13.34 8.47 11.21
C ASN A 249 -13.54 7.43 10.09
N ASN A 250 -12.99 6.21 10.24
CA ASN A 250 -13.10 5.12 9.28
C ASN A 250 -12.64 5.51 7.86
N THR A 251 -11.53 6.25 7.77
CA THR A 251 -10.98 6.76 6.49
C THR A 251 -10.78 5.62 5.47
N PHE A 252 -10.36 4.43 5.90
CA PHE A 252 -10.22 3.27 5.03
C PHE A 252 -11.50 2.91 4.27
N TYR A 253 -12.65 2.94 4.95
CA TYR A 253 -13.95 2.66 4.35
C TYR A 253 -14.34 3.75 3.36
N ARG A 254 -14.09 5.02 3.72
CA ARG A 254 -14.44 6.20 2.91
C ARG A 254 -13.63 6.26 1.63
N VAL A 255 -12.33 5.94 1.68
CA VAL A 255 -11.46 5.90 0.49
C VAL A 255 -11.97 4.90 -0.54
N VAL A 256 -12.43 3.73 -0.08
CA VAL A 256 -12.86 2.64 -0.97
C VAL A 256 -14.27 2.88 -1.51
N ASN A 257 -15.20 3.34 -0.65
CA ASN A 257 -16.62 3.38 -0.99
C ASN A 257 -17.18 4.78 -1.30
N LEU A 258 -16.52 5.86 -0.86
CA LEU A 258 -17.05 7.23 -0.95
C LEU A 258 -16.14 8.19 -1.75
N ASP A 259 -14.99 7.73 -2.25
CA ASP A 259 -14.08 8.57 -3.03
C ASP A 259 -13.64 7.86 -4.33
N ALA A 260 -13.77 8.56 -5.45
CA ALA A 260 -13.42 8.01 -6.76
C ALA A 260 -11.97 8.32 -7.19
N ARG A 261 -11.21 9.14 -6.44
CA ARG A 261 -9.88 9.60 -6.85
C ARG A 261 -8.82 8.50 -6.83
N ILE A 262 -8.95 7.54 -5.90
CA ILE A 262 -8.02 6.39 -5.75
C ILE A 262 -8.50 5.14 -6.51
N GLY A 263 -9.77 5.11 -6.93
CA GLY A 263 -10.40 3.94 -7.54
C GLY A 263 -10.72 2.85 -6.51
N ALA A 264 -11.83 2.14 -6.72
CA ALA A 264 -12.40 1.19 -5.74
C ALA A 264 -11.44 0.07 -5.28
N ASN A 265 -10.48 -0.32 -6.13
CA ASN A 265 -9.50 -1.39 -5.85
C ASN A 265 -8.04 -0.90 -5.89
N GLY A 266 -7.80 0.39 -5.69
CA GLY A 266 -6.45 0.97 -5.77
C GLY A 266 -5.74 1.13 -4.43
N ALA A 267 -6.48 1.27 -3.33
CA ALA A 267 -5.92 1.73 -2.05
C ALA A 267 -4.80 0.82 -1.52
N ASP A 268 -4.94 -0.49 -1.66
CA ASP A 268 -3.94 -1.50 -1.33
C ASP A 268 -2.66 -1.34 -2.18
N GLN A 269 -2.80 -1.12 -3.49
CA GLN A 269 -1.67 -0.87 -4.40
C GLN A 269 -0.93 0.40 -4.01
N PHE A 270 -1.65 1.47 -3.68
CA PHE A 270 -1.06 2.74 -3.24
C PHE A 270 -0.24 2.57 -1.96
N VAL A 271 -0.77 1.88 -0.95
CA VAL A 271 -0.11 1.69 0.35
C VAL A 271 1.08 0.72 0.26
N THR A 272 0.94 -0.38 -0.50
CA THR A 272 1.95 -1.46 -0.50
C THR A 272 3.03 -1.28 -1.56
N THR A 273 2.64 -0.97 -2.79
CA THR A 273 3.52 -0.98 -3.97
C THR A 273 4.02 0.42 -4.29
N ASP A 274 3.14 1.41 -4.35
CA ASP A 274 3.53 2.76 -4.78
C ASP A 274 4.41 3.47 -3.75
N ILE A 275 4.11 3.33 -2.45
CA ILE A 275 4.99 3.84 -1.37
C ILE A 275 6.36 3.18 -1.44
N ASN A 276 6.44 1.87 -1.69
CA ASN A 276 7.71 1.17 -1.79
C ASN A 276 8.53 1.70 -2.98
N ARG A 277 7.91 1.72 -4.16
CA ARG A 277 8.53 2.21 -5.40
C ARG A 277 9.02 3.66 -5.23
N PHE A 278 8.18 4.54 -4.68
CA PHE A 278 8.57 5.92 -4.37
C PHE A 278 9.83 5.99 -3.49
N CYS A 279 9.89 5.21 -2.40
CA CYS A 279 11.02 5.25 -1.47
C CYS A 279 12.32 4.69 -2.08
N GLU A 280 12.21 3.62 -2.87
CA GLU A 280 13.32 3.03 -3.61
C GLU A 280 13.87 3.97 -4.68
N THR A 281 12.98 4.52 -5.52
CA THR A 281 13.36 5.45 -6.58
C THR A 281 13.95 6.74 -6.00
N LEU A 282 13.36 7.32 -4.94
CA LEU A 282 13.89 8.52 -4.29
C LEU A 282 15.31 8.30 -3.74
N SER A 283 15.52 7.17 -3.07
CA SER A 283 16.83 6.83 -2.48
C SER A 283 17.87 6.54 -3.57
N ALA A 284 17.47 5.86 -4.65
CA ALA A 284 18.34 5.60 -5.80
C ALA A 284 18.69 6.88 -6.56
N LEU A 285 17.72 7.76 -6.79
CA LEU A 285 17.92 9.04 -7.47
C LEU A 285 18.95 9.91 -6.74
N TYR A 286 18.95 9.90 -5.41
CA TYR A 286 19.95 10.62 -4.63
C TYR A 286 21.38 10.21 -5.02
N SER A 287 21.67 8.90 -5.11
CA SER A 287 22.97 8.39 -5.58
C SER A 287 23.21 8.66 -7.06
N ASN A 288 22.21 8.39 -7.90
CA ASN A 288 22.31 8.43 -9.36
C ASN A 288 22.46 9.85 -9.91
N VAL A 289 22.00 10.86 -9.18
CA VAL A 289 22.15 12.28 -9.56
C VAL A 289 23.34 12.91 -8.85
N SER A 290 23.47 12.75 -7.53
CA SER A 290 24.49 13.48 -6.76
C SER A 290 25.91 13.12 -7.20
N LYS A 291 26.16 11.84 -7.52
CA LYS A 291 27.49 11.41 -7.95
C LYS A 291 27.87 11.96 -9.32
N PRO A 292 27.08 11.76 -10.41
CA PRO A 292 27.44 12.35 -11.70
C PRO A 292 27.53 13.87 -11.68
N VAL A 293 26.70 14.57 -10.90
CA VAL A 293 26.82 16.03 -10.72
C VAL A 293 28.16 16.40 -10.09
N LEU A 294 28.55 15.70 -9.02
CA LEU A 294 29.84 15.91 -8.37
C LEU A 294 31.01 15.61 -9.30
N ASP A 295 30.96 14.47 -10.01
CA ASP A 295 31.95 14.08 -11.01
C ASP A 295 32.04 15.13 -12.14
N LEU A 296 30.90 15.63 -12.63
CA LEU A 296 30.84 16.64 -13.68
C LEU A 296 31.48 17.96 -13.22
N VAL A 297 31.15 18.44 -12.01
CA VAL A 297 31.71 19.67 -11.45
C VAL A 297 33.22 19.53 -11.22
N LEU A 298 33.67 18.47 -10.54
CA LEU A 298 35.07 18.29 -10.19
C LEU A 298 35.95 18.04 -11.42
N PHE A 299 35.51 17.19 -12.36
CA PHE A 299 36.27 16.95 -13.58
C PHE A 299 36.27 18.17 -14.49
N ASN A 300 35.18 18.94 -14.59
CA ASN A 300 35.17 20.19 -15.36
C ASN A 300 36.17 21.22 -14.78
N ILE A 301 36.22 21.38 -13.44
CA ILE A 301 37.22 22.23 -12.78
C ILE A 301 38.65 21.76 -13.08
N GLN A 302 38.90 20.45 -13.01
CA GLN A 302 40.23 19.89 -13.27
C GLN A 302 40.65 20.03 -14.74
N LEU A 303 39.75 19.75 -15.67
CA LEU A 303 39.94 19.89 -17.11
C LEU A 303 40.13 21.36 -17.52
N GLY A 304 39.41 22.28 -16.87
CA GLY A 304 39.58 23.72 -17.12
C GLY A 304 40.96 24.23 -16.72
N ARG A 305 41.55 23.66 -15.67
CA ARG A 305 42.94 23.95 -15.28
C ARG A 305 43.97 23.40 -16.27
N SER A 306 43.68 22.29 -16.95
CA SER A 306 44.63 21.66 -17.89
C SER A 306 44.47 22.11 -19.36
N LEU A 307 43.25 22.47 -19.79
CA LEU A 307 42.93 22.88 -21.17
C LEU A 307 42.88 24.40 -21.38
N GLY A 308 42.84 25.19 -20.29
CA GLY A 308 42.66 26.64 -20.33
C GLY A 308 41.22 27.08 -20.68
N GLY A 309 40.94 28.39 -20.56
CA GLY A 309 39.58 28.94 -20.64
C GLY A 309 38.81 28.65 -21.93
N LYS A 310 39.50 28.58 -23.08
CA LYS A 310 38.88 28.23 -24.38
C LYS A 310 38.40 26.78 -24.43
N GLY A 311 39.13 25.85 -23.80
CA GLY A 311 38.73 24.44 -23.68
C GLY A 311 37.52 24.26 -22.78
N SER A 312 37.43 24.99 -21.67
CA SER A 312 36.27 24.99 -20.78
C SER A 312 34.98 25.44 -21.47
N ILE A 313 35.03 26.52 -22.27
CA ILE A 313 33.86 27.02 -23.02
C ILE A 313 33.38 25.96 -24.02
N GLY A 314 34.31 25.31 -24.74
CA GLY A 314 33.99 24.22 -25.67
C GLY A 314 33.35 23.00 -24.98
N LEU A 315 33.78 22.67 -23.76
CA LEU A 315 33.16 21.61 -22.96
C LEU A 315 31.73 21.97 -22.54
N PHE A 316 31.48 23.20 -22.09
CA PHE A 316 30.12 23.63 -21.74
C PHE A 316 29.20 23.67 -22.96
N ALA A 317 29.67 24.22 -24.09
CA ALA A 317 28.88 24.28 -25.32
C ALA A 317 28.50 22.88 -25.82
N SER A 318 29.43 21.92 -25.77
CA SER A 318 29.13 20.53 -26.16
C SER A 318 28.08 19.90 -25.24
N TYR A 319 28.16 20.13 -23.92
CA TYR A 319 27.17 19.62 -22.98
C TYR A 319 25.75 20.14 -23.26
N PHE A 320 25.60 21.45 -23.53
CA PHE A 320 24.30 22.04 -23.89
C PHE A 320 23.76 21.48 -25.22
N ALA A 321 24.63 21.31 -26.23
CA ALA A 321 24.22 20.74 -27.50
C ALA A 321 23.74 19.28 -27.35
N THR A 322 24.47 18.46 -26.59
CA THR A 322 24.10 17.07 -26.29
C THR A 322 22.76 16.98 -25.57
N ALA A 323 22.54 17.82 -24.56
CA ALA A 323 21.26 17.89 -23.83
C ALA A 323 20.10 18.31 -24.74
N TRP A 324 20.33 19.26 -25.67
CA TRP A 324 19.32 19.71 -26.63
C TRP A 324 18.93 18.61 -27.62
N ILE A 325 19.90 17.90 -28.20
CA ILE A 325 19.66 16.77 -29.13
C ILE A 325 18.85 15.68 -28.43
N LEU A 326 19.29 15.23 -27.25
CA LEU A 326 18.64 14.12 -26.54
C LEU A 326 17.23 14.49 -26.08
N ARG A 327 16.99 15.74 -25.64
CA ARG A 327 15.64 16.18 -25.26
C ARG A 327 14.67 16.13 -26.44
N LYS A 328 15.12 16.43 -27.66
CA LYS A 328 14.29 16.36 -28.87
C LYS A 328 13.97 14.93 -29.30
N VAL A 329 14.88 13.99 -29.07
CA VAL A 329 14.71 12.58 -29.47
C VAL A 329 14.03 11.73 -28.39
N THR A 330 14.00 12.18 -27.12
CA THR A 330 13.45 11.42 -25.99
C THR A 330 11.93 11.18 -26.14
N PRO A 331 11.49 9.91 -26.26
CA PRO A 331 10.07 9.56 -26.30
C PRO A 331 9.36 9.83 -24.97
N ALA A 332 8.03 9.89 -25.01
CA ALA A 332 7.18 10.06 -23.82
C ALA A 332 7.08 8.77 -22.96
N PHE A 333 8.19 8.29 -22.42
CA PHE A 333 8.26 7.05 -21.62
C PHE A 333 7.32 7.04 -20.42
N GLY A 334 7.05 8.20 -19.80
CA GLY A 334 6.10 8.31 -18.69
C GLY A 334 4.67 7.88 -19.08
N LYS A 335 4.20 8.27 -20.27
CA LYS A 335 2.88 7.87 -20.79
C LYS A 335 2.83 6.36 -21.05
N LEU A 336 3.89 5.82 -21.63
CA LEU A 336 4.01 4.38 -21.92
C LEU A 336 3.99 3.55 -20.62
N ALA A 337 4.72 3.99 -19.59
CA ALA A 337 4.74 3.33 -18.28
C ALA A 337 3.39 3.42 -17.54
N ALA A 338 2.65 4.52 -17.67
CA ALA A 338 1.32 4.65 -17.08
C ALA A 338 0.31 3.66 -17.69
N VAL A 339 0.35 3.48 -19.02
CA VAL A 339 -0.48 2.50 -19.73
C VAL A 339 -0.08 1.07 -19.35
N GLU A 340 1.22 0.80 -19.22
CA GLU A 340 1.75 -0.50 -18.79
C GLU A 340 1.23 -0.87 -17.38
N ALA A 341 1.36 0.04 -16.41
CA ALA A 341 0.88 -0.19 -15.04
C ALA A 341 -0.64 -0.41 -14.97
N LYS A 342 -1.42 0.24 -15.85
CA LYS A 342 -2.87 0.01 -15.95
C LYS A 342 -3.17 -1.41 -16.45
N LEU A 343 -2.52 -1.84 -17.53
CA LEU A 343 -2.73 -3.18 -18.11
C LEU A 343 -2.28 -4.29 -17.14
N GLU A 344 -1.20 -4.06 -16.39
CA GLU A 344 -0.75 -4.97 -15.33
C GLU A 344 -1.78 -5.04 -14.19
N GLY A 345 -2.35 -3.90 -13.79
CA GLY A 345 -3.44 -3.82 -12.83
C GLY A 345 -4.69 -4.58 -13.29
N ASP A 346 -5.11 -4.42 -14.54
CA ASP A 346 -6.25 -5.13 -15.14
C ASP A 346 -6.03 -6.66 -15.12
N PHE A 347 -4.80 -7.11 -15.43
CA PHE A 347 -4.45 -8.54 -15.38
C PHE A 347 -4.48 -9.10 -13.95
N ARG A 348 -3.92 -8.37 -12.97
CA ARG A 348 -3.97 -8.75 -11.55
C ARG A 348 -5.40 -8.80 -11.03
N ALA A 349 -6.23 -7.82 -11.39
CA ALA A 349 -7.64 -7.76 -10.98
C ALA A 349 -8.43 -8.96 -11.53
N ALA A 350 -8.18 -9.35 -12.78
CA ALA A 350 -8.79 -10.54 -13.38
C ALA A 350 -8.43 -11.82 -12.60
N HIS A 351 -7.16 -11.98 -12.19
CA HIS A 351 -6.73 -13.10 -11.34
C HIS A 351 -7.37 -13.06 -9.94
N SER A 352 -7.40 -11.89 -9.30
CA SER A 352 -7.99 -11.74 -7.98
C SER A 352 -9.48 -12.10 -7.99
N ARG A 353 -10.20 -11.74 -9.07
CA ARG A 353 -11.61 -12.11 -9.25
C ARG A 353 -11.79 -13.63 -9.31
N LEU A 354 -10.92 -14.34 -10.02
CA LEU A 354 -10.97 -15.80 -10.11
C LEU A 354 -10.72 -16.46 -8.74
N ILE A 355 -9.77 -15.95 -7.95
CA ILE A 355 -9.49 -16.46 -6.60
C ILE A 355 -10.69 -16.26 -5.67
N ILE A 356 -11.32 -15.08 -5.72
CA ILE A 356 -12.45 -14.75 -4.83
C ILE A 356 -13.67 -15.62 -5.11
N ASN A 357 -13.92 -15.93 -6.39
CA ASN A 357 -15.10 -16.68 -6.82
C ASN A 357 -14.72 -18.08 -7.33
N SER A 358 -13.68 -18.69 -6.75
CA SER A 358 -13.11 -19.94 -7.28
C SER A 358 -14.09 -21.10 -7.18
N GLU A 359 -14.90 -21.11 -6.13
CA GLU A 359 -15.90 -22.13 -5.88
C GLU A 359 -17.06 -21.99 -6.87
N GLU A 360 -17.59 -20.78 -7.06
CA GLU A 360 -18.64 -20.50 -8.04
C GLU A 360 -18.19 -20.83 -9.46
N VAL A 361 -16.98 -20.43 -9.84
CA VAL A 361 -16.40 -20.77 -11.16
C VAL A 361 -16.27 -22.29 -11.32
N ALA A 362 -15.83 -22.99 -10.27
CA ALA A 362 -15.71 -24.46 -10.31
C ALA A 362 -17.09 -25.14 -10.41
N PHE A 363 -18.11 -24.63 -9.72
CA PHE A 363 -19.49 -25.14 -9.82
C PHE A 363 -20.06 -25.02 -11.24
N TYR A 364 -19.73 -23.94 -11.96
CA TYR A 364 -20.16 -23.74 -13.34
C TYR A 364 -19.25 -24.40 -14.39
N ASP A 365 -18.19 -25.12 -13.98
CA ASP A 365 -17.13 -25.61 -14.87
C ASP A 365 -16.53 -24.49 -15.76
N GLY A 366 -16.42 -23.28 -15.21
CA GLY A 366 -16.04 -22.06 -15.94
C GLY A 366 -14.54 -21.93 -16.26
N GLY A 367 -13.73 -22.94 -15.97
CA GLY A 367 -12.27 -22.85 -16.03
C GLY A 367 -11.71 -22.51 -17.41
N ALA A 368 -12.30 -23.03 -18.49
CA ALA A 368 -11.86 -22.76 -19.86
C ALA A 368 -12.09 -21.30 -20.26
N ILE A 369 -13.27 -20.74 -19.95
CA ILE A 369 -13.61 -19.34 -20.23
C ILE A 369 -12.74 -18.39 -19.41
N GLU A 370 -12.54 -18.69 -18.12
CA GLU A 370 -11.67 -17.87 -17.27
C GLU A 370 -10.21 -17.87 -17.75
N LYS A 371 -9.70 -19.01 -18.24
CA LYS A 371 -8.38 -19.08 -18.89
C LYS A 371 -8.28 -18.14 -20.10
N ASP A 372 -9.29 -18.09 -20.95
CA ASP A 372 -9.29 -17.21 -22.13
C ASP A 372 -9.36 -15.72 -21.76
N ILE A 373 -10.15 -15.38 -20.72
CA ILE A 373 -10.22 -14.02 -20.17
C ILE A 373 -8.85 -13.57 -19.65
N LEU A 374 -8.18 -14.43 -18.86
CA LEU A 374 -6.85 -14.15 -18.34
C LEU A 374 -5.80 -14.03 -19.45
N THR A 375 -5.84 -14.94 -20.42
CA THR A 375 -4.92 -14.93 -21.57
C THR A 375 -5.08 -13.65 -22.39
N ARG A 376 -6.32 -13.19 -22.63
CA ARG A 376 -6.61 -11.94 -23.32
C ARG A 376 -6.05 -10.73 -22.57
N ALA A 377 -6.19 -10.68 -21.25
CA ALA A 377 -5.62 -9.61 -20.43
C ALA A 377 -4.08 -9.61 -20.51
N TYR A 378 -3.45 -10.78 -20.39
CA TYR A 378 -2.00 -10.93 -20.52
C TYR A 378 -1.46 -10.52 -21.89
N LEU A 379 -2.10 -10.96 -22.99
CA LEU A 379 -1.67 -10.62 -24.34
C LEU A 379 -1.74 -9.11 -24.63
N ARG A 380 -2.74 -8.40 -24.07
CA ARG A 380 -2.80 -6.93 -24.15
C ARG A 380 -1.61 -6.28 -23.46
N LEU A 381 -1.24 -6.75 -22.27
CA LEU A 381 -0.07 -6.27 -21.54
C LEU A 381 1.22 -6.53 -22.34
N ILE A 382 1.46 -7.76 -22.79
CA ILE A 382 2.69 -8.12 -23.50
C ILE A 382 2.82 -7.39 -24.85
N LYS A 383 1.73 -7.20 -25.58
CA LYS A 383 1.75 -6.42 -26.84
C LYS A 383 2.23 -4.98 -26.59
N HIS A 384 1.80 -4.36 -25.49
CA HIS A 384 2.23 -3.02 -25.09
C HIS A 384 3.70 -3.01 -24.64
N VAL A 385 4.11 -3.92 -23.77
CA VAL A 385 5.50 -4.05 -23.30
C VAL A 385 6.47 -4.26 -24.47
N ASN A 386 6.13 -5.12 -25.43
CA ASN A 386 6.93 -5.34 -26.64
C ASN A 386 7.04 -4.09 -27.51
N SER A 387 5.99 -3.27 -27.59
CA SER A 387 6.05 -1.97 -28.29
C SER A 387 7.04 -1.01 -27.59
N ILE A 388 7.04 -0.96 -26.26
CA ILE A 388 8.00 -0.16 -25.48
C ILE A 388 9.43 -0.61 -25.76
N PHE A 389 9.70 -1.91 -25.81
CA PHE A 389 11.05 -2.41 -26.09
C PHE A 389 11.56 -1.98 -27.47
N LYS A 390 10.72 -2.04 -28.51
CA LYS A 390 11.09 -1.55 -29.85
C LYS A 390 11.47 -0.07 -29.85
N ILE A 391 10.70 0.77 -29.14
CA ILE A 391 11.00 2.21 -28.99
C ILE A 391 12.31 2.42 -28.23
N ARG A 392 12.54 1.63 -27.16
CA ARG A 392 13.74 1.76 -26.31
C ARG A 392 15.02 1.37 -27.05
N ILE A 393 14.98 0.44 -28.01
CA ILE A 393 16.16 0.08 -28.83
C ILE A 393 16.64 1.30 -29.63
N VAL A 394 15.75 1.91 -30.41
CA VAL A 394 16.10 3.06 -31.27
C VAL A 394 16.63 4.22 -30.42
N TYR A 395 15.94 4.55 -29.33
CA TYR A 395 16.38 5.60 -28.41
C TYR A 395 17.75 5.28 -27.78
N GLY A 396 17.94 4.07 -27.28
CA GLY A 396 19.19 3.65 -26.65
C GLY A 396 20.38 3.70 -27.62
N MET A 397 20.17 3.34 -28.89
CA MET A 397 21.20 3.51 -29.93
C MET A 397 21.58 4.97 -30.15
N THR A 398 20.59 5.87 -30.24
CA THR A 398 20.86 7.32 -30.40
C THR A 398 21.56 7.90 -29.17
N GLU A 399 21.12 7.51 -27.97
CA GLU A 399 21.72 7.93 -26.71
C GLU A 399 23.19 7.51 -26.62
N ASP A 400 23.48 6.23 -26.83
CA ASP A 400 24.84 5.70 -26.79
C ASP A 400 25.73 6.35 -27.87
N PHE A 401 25.21 6.59 -29.07
CA PHE A 401 25.95 7.28 -30.13
C PHE A 401 26.37 8.70 -29.71
N VAL A 402 25.41 9.47 -29.20
CA VAL A 402 25.60 10.86 -28.79
C VAL A 402 26.51 10.98 -27.56
N VAL A 403 26.32 10.12 -26.55
CA VAL A 403 27.08 10.19 -25.30
C VAL A 403 28.48 9.59 -25.43
N LYS A 404 28.63 8.41 -26.05
CA LYS A 404 29.92 7.70 -26.08
C LYS A 404 30.80 8.18 -27.24
N TYR A 405 30.25 8.30 -28.44
CA TYR A 405 31.05 8.53 -29.65
C TYR A 405 31.19 10.01 -29.98
N LEU A 406 30.08 10.76 -30.05
CA LEU A 406 30.13 12.19 -30.36
C LEU A 406 30.89 12.97 -29.28
N TRP A 407 30.67 12.63 -28.00
CA TRP A 407 31.33 13.31 -26.90
C TRP A 407 32.82 12.98 -26.79
N SER A 408 33.22 11.73 -27.10
CA SER A 408 34.63 11.38 -27.25
C SER A 408 35.29 12.13 -28.40
N ALA A 409 34.62 12.27 -29.55
CA ALA A 409 35.14 13.02 -30.70
C ALA A 409 35.38 14.50 -30.38
N VAL A 410 34.41 15.16 -29.74
CA VAL A 410 34.57 16.54 -29.25
C VAL A 410 35.71 16.63 -28.23
N GLY A 411 35.81 15.65 -27.34
CA GLY A 411 36.89 15.58 -26.36
C GLY A 411 38.28 15.48 -27.00
N TYR A 412 38.44 14.66 -28.04
CA TYR A 412 39.69 14.57 -28.79
C TYR A 412 40.05 15.89 -29.48
N CYS A 413 39.07 16.56 -30.11
CA CYS A 413 39.29 17.89 -30.70
C CYS A 413 39.76 18.90 -29.63
N LEU A 414 39.18 18.87 -28.44
CA LEU A 414 39.54 19.79 -27.35
C LEU A 414 40.94 19.53 -26.78
N ILE A 415 41.35 18.26 -26.62
CA ILE A 415 42.72 17.91 -26.22
C ILE A 415 43.73 18.26 -27.32
N ALA A 416 43.33 18.16 -28.59
CA ALA A 416 44.19 18.45 -29.72
C ALA A 416 44.56 19.94 -29.80
N ILE A 417 43.69 20.85 -29.35
CA ILE A 417 43.88 22.32 -29.44
C ILE A 417 45.16 22.78 -28.72
N PRO A 418 45.43 22.45 -27.44
CA PRO A 418 46.69 22.82 -26.80
C PRO A 418 47.92 22.16 -27.41
N THR A 419 47.81 20.92 -27.89
CA THR A 419 48.96 20.17 -28.45
C THR A 419 49.36 20.64 -29.85
N LEU A 420 48.39 21.07 -30.66
CA LEU A 420 48.62 21.57 -32.02
C LEU A 420 48.78 23.10 -32.07
N GLY A 421 48.17 23.82 -31.12
CA GLY A 421 47.94 25.26 -31.20
C GLY A 421 49.02 26.19 -30.63
N LYS A 422 50.11 25.69 -30.05
CA LYS A 422 51.32 26.45 -29.68
C LYS A 422 52.40 25.46 -29.22
N LYS A 423 53.66 25.64 -29.64
CA LYS A 423 54.80 24.89 -29.07
C LYS A 423 54.78 25.07 -27.54
N GLN A 424 54.41 24.02 -26.80
CA GLN A 424 54.66 23.95 -25.36
C GLN A 424 56.17 23.75 -25.16
N ASP A 425 56.93 24.82 -25.27
CA ASP A 425 58.37 24.81 -24.99
C ASP A 425 58.59 24.43 -23.52
N GLY A 426 59.29 23.31 -23.26
CA GLY A 426 59.73 22.90 -21.93
C GLY A 426 59.20 21.57 -21.35
N LEU A 427 58.16 20.94 -21.94
CA LEU A 427 57.65 19.64 -21.44
C LEU A 427 58.27 18.45 -22.19
N SER A 428 58.81 17.48 -21.44
CA SER A 428 59.38 16.24 -21.98
C SER A 428 58.31 15.34 -22.62
N ILE A 429 58.70 14.49 -23.59
CA ILE A 429 57.79 13.54 -24.27
C ILE A 429 57.00 12.67 -23.27
N PRO A 430 57.60 12.13 -22.19
CA PRO A 430 56.85 11.39 -21.16
C PRO A 430 55.78 12.24 -20.46
N GLN A 431 56.09 13.49 -20.10
CA GLN A 431 55.14 14.40 -19.41
C GLN A 431 53.99 14.85 -20.33
N ARG A 432 54.26 15.03 -21.63
CA ARG A 432 53.21 15.31 -22.62
C ARG A 432 52.26 14.12 -22.76
N THR A 433 52.80 12.90 -22.78
CA THR A 433 52.01 11.66 -22.84
C THR A 433 51.21 11.42 -21.56
N GLU A 434 51.80 11.66 -20.38
CA GLU A 434 51.12 11.58 -19.09
C GLU A 434 49.92 12.55 -19.02
N ASN A 435 50.12 13.82 -19.39
CA ASN A 435 49.07 14.83 -19.43
C ASN A 435 47.98 14.48 -20.44
N TYR A 436 48.36 13.98 -21.62
CA TYR A 436 47.41 13.52 -22.64
C TYR A 436 46.53 12.38 -22.12
N ILE A 437 47.13 11.34 -21.52
CA ILE A 437 46.40 10.17 -21.03
C ILE A 437 45.51 10.55 -19.83
N SER A 438 46.01 11.38 -18.92
CA SER A 438 45.23 11.87 -17.78
C SER A 438 44.02 12.70 -18.26
N ASN A 439 44.23 13.67 -19.16
CA ASN A 439 43.14 14.48 -19.71
C ASN A 439 42.13 13.64 -20.50
N ARG A 440 42.59 12.66 -21.29
CA ARG A 440 41.70 11.72 -22.00
C ARG A 440 40.86 10.90 -21.02
N ARG A 441 41.44 10.39 -19.94
CA ARG A 441 40.72 9.64 -18.91
C ARG A 441 39.68 10.50 -18.19
N LEU A 442 40.03 11.76 -17.89
CA LEU A 442 39.10 12.72 -17.30
C LEU A 442 37.95 13.06 -18.25
N LEU A 443 38.20 13.23 -19.55
CA LEU A 443 37.14 13.45 -20.55
C LEU A 443 36.23 12.24 -20.71
N LEU A 444 36.76 11.02 -20.76
CA LEU A 444 35.94 9.81 -20.77
C LEU A 444 35.12 9.67 -19.48
N SER A 445 35.68 10.06 -18.34
CA SER A 445 34.96 10.03 -17.06
C SER A 445 33.88 11.10 -16.97
N LEU A 446 34.13 12.30 -17.53
CA LEU A 446 33.15 13.35 -17.75
C LEU A 446 32.04 12.85 -18.70
N ALA A 447 32.44 12.10 -19.73
CA ALA A 447 31.54 11.52 -20.72
C ALA A 447 30.55 10.53 -20.08
N ASP A 448 31.10 9.63 -19.28
CA ASP A 448 30.32 8.69 -18.50
C ASP A 448 29.44 9.39 -17.45
N ALA A 449 29.91 10.47 -16.82
CA ALA A 449 29.14 11.23 -15.85
C ALA A 449 27.95 11.94 -16.51
N GLY A 450 28.15 12.66 -17.62
CA GLY A 450 27.04 13.30 -18.32
C GLY A 450 26.04 12.28 -18.89
N GLY A 451 26.51 11.14 -19.41
CA GLY A 451 25.64 10.04 -19.82
C GLY A 451 24.78 9.49 -18.67
N ARG A 452 25.37 9.24 -17.51
CA ARG A 452 24.62 8.83 -16.30
C ARG A 452 23.62 9.89 -15.86
N LEU A 453 23.98 11.18 -15.96
CA LEU A 453 23.09 12.27 -15.61
C LEU A 453 21.91 12.38 -16.59
N MET A 454 22.11 12.06 -17.87
CA MET A 454 21.03 11.97 -18.86
C MET A 454 20.08 10.81 -18.55
N LEU A 455 20.60 9.63 -18.23
CA LEU A 455 19.80 8.49 -17.75
C LEU A 455 19.01 8.82 -16.47
N SER A 456 19.55 9.67 -15.59
CA SER A 456 18.87 10.10 -14.38
C SER A 456 17.58 10.90 -14.64
N TRP A 457 17.38 11.44 -15.85
CA TRP A 457 16.11 12.08 -16.23
C TRP A 457 14.96 11.08 -16.24
N LYS A 458 15.22 9.84 -16.65
CA LYS A 458 14.24 8.75 -16.59
C LYS A 458 13.89 8.44 -15.13
N ASP A 459 14.90 8.28 -14.27
CA ASP A 459 14.71 8.02 -12.83
C ASP A 459 13.92 9.16 -12.17
N LEU A 460 14.20 10.41 -12.56
CA LEU A 460 13.49 11.60 -12.07
C LEU A 460 12.04 11.65 -12.58
N SER A 461 11.80 11.25 -13.83
CA SER A 461 10.45 11.15 -14.40
C SER A 461 9.64 10.04 -13.73
N GLU A 462 10.26 8.90 -13.44
CA GLU A 462 9.66 7.81 -12.67
C GLU A 462 9.33 8.27 -11.24
N LEU A 463 10.26 8.97 -10.59
CA LEU A 463 10.02 9.57 -9.28
C LEU A 463 8.85 10.54 -9.33
N ALA A 464 8.73 11.37 -10.37
CA ALA A 464 7.61 12.30 -10.51
C ALA A 464 6.26 11.57 -10.59
N GLY A 465 6.19 10.45 -11.31
CA GLY A 465 5.01 9.59 -11.35
C GLY A 465 4.65 9.00 -9.98
N SER A 466 5.62 8.38 -9.30
CA SER A 466 5.40 7.81 -7.96
C SER A 466 5.09 8.88 -6.91
N THR A 467 5.71 10.06 -7.01
CA THR A 467 5.43 11.22 -6.14
C THR A 467 3.99 11.67 -6.29
N SER A 468 3.51 11.80 -7.54
CA SER A 468 2.12 12.19 -7.79
C SER A 468 1.14 11.15 -7.21
N ARG A 469 1.43 9.85 -7.35
CA ARG A 469 0.58 8.79 -6.77
C ARG A 469 0.54 8.84 -5.25
N VAL A 470 1.70 8.90 -4.60
CA VAL A 470 1.79 8.99 -3.13
C VAL A 470 1.17 10.29 -2.61
N TYR A 471 1.34 11.42 -3.31
CA TYR A 471 0.71 12.69 -2.94
C TYR A 471 -0.82 12.63 -3.09
N THR A 472 -1.34 12.03 -4.16
CA THR A 472 -2.79 11.80 -4.32
C THR A 472 -3.34 10.96 -3.16
N LEU A 473 -2.65 9.88 -2.78
CA LEU A 473 -3.01 9.10 -1.60
C LEU A 473 -3.02 9.96 -0.33
N LEU A 474 -1.95 10.69 -0.02
CA LEU A 474 -1.90 11.48 1.21
C LEU A 474 -2.93 12.62 1.24
N SER A 475 -3.15 13.30 0.12
CA SER A 475 -4.14 14.38 0.03
C SER A 475 -5.58 13.90 0.20
N THR A 476 -5.93 12.78 -0.44
CA THR A 476 -7.25 12.14 -0.27
C THR A 476 -7.48 11.68 1.16
N LEU A 477 -6.49 11.03 1.79
CA LEU A 477 -6.57 10.63 3.19
C LEU A 477 -6.73 11.82 4.14
N HIS A 478 -6.00 12.92 3.90
CA HIS A 478 -6.13 14.14 4.69
C HIS A 478 -7.52 14.81 4.53
N ASP A 479 -8.08 14.83 3.33
CA ASP A 479 -9.43 15.34 3.09
C ASP A 479 -10.48 14.49 3.82
N LEU A 480 -10.42 13.17 3.64
CA LEU A 480 -11.40 12.22 4.18
C LEU A 480 -11.35 12.08 5.70
N SER A 481 -10.16 12.28 6.30
CA SER A 481 -10.00 12.31 7.77
C SER A 481 -10.82 13.41 8.44
N VAL A 482 -11.20 14.46 7.72
CA VAL A 482 -12.05 15.56 8.23
C VAL A 482 -13.42 15.55 7.53
N SER A 483 -13.86 14.38 7.04
CA SER A 483 -15.15 14.20 6.35
C SER A 483 -15.35 15.14 5.15
N SER A 484 -14.27 15.53 4.47
CA SER A 484 -14.31 16.39 3.29
C SER A 484 -14.20 15.53 2.04
N TYR A 485 -15.21 15.56 1.18
CA TYR A 485 -15.25 14.78 -0.05
C TYR A 485 -15.02 15.64 -1.29
N ALA A 486 -14.77 15.00 -2.43
CA ALA A 486 -14.70 15.68 -3.71
C ALA A 486 -16.11 16.03 -4.21
N SER A 487 -16.32 17.29 -4.57
CA SER A 487 -17.57 17.78 -5.15
C SER A 487 -17.72 17.37 -6.62
N THR A 488 -18.93 17.04 -7.05
CA THR A 488 -19.34 16.88 -8.44
C THR A 488 -20.21 18.06 -8.88
N LEU A 489 -20.04 18.49 -10.13
CA LEU A 489 -20.86 19.58 -10.68
C LEU A 489 -22.26 19.06 -11.01
N ARG A 490 -23.28 19.84 -10.64
CA ARG A 490 -24.67 19.56 -11.00
C ARG A 490 -24.82 19.36 -12.53
N PRO A 491 -25.48 18.28 -12.98
CA PRO A 491 -25.83 18.10 -14.38
C PRO A 491 -26.75 19.22 -14.90
N LEU A 492 -26.60 19.62 -16.18
CA LEU A 492 -27.44 20.67 -16.80
C LEU A 492 -28.86 20.19 -17.10
N ASP A 493 -29.03 18.88 -17.28
CA ASP A 493 -30.31 18.21 -17.54
C ASP A 493 -31.17 18.06 -16.27
N LEU A 494 -30.60 18.33 -15.08
CA LEU A 494 -31.35 18.26 -13.83
C LEU A 494 -32.11 19.59 -13.60
N PRO A 495 -33.44 19.59 -13.42
CA PRO A 495 -34.21 20.79 -13.11
C PRO A 495 -33.66 21.50 -11.87
N ALA A 496 -33.66 22.83 -11.81
CA ALA A 496 -33.05 23.61 -10.73
C ALA A 496 -33.62 23.29 -9.33
N ASP A 497 -34.89 22.92 -9.26
CA ASP A 497 -35.61 22.62 -8.02
C ASP A 497 -35.50 21.15 -7.57
N ALA A 498 -34.93 20.27 -8.41
CA ALA A 498 -34.72 18.87 -8.02
C ALA A 498 -33.61 18.76 -6.97
N PRO A 499 -33.71 17.85 -5.98
CA PRO A 499 -32.63 17.62 -5.03
C PRO A 499 -31.39 17.08 -5.77
N PHE A 500 -30.22 17.64 -5.47
CA PHE A 500 -28.94 17.19 -6.00
C PHE A 500 -27.99 16.87 -4.86
N TYR A 501 -27.75 15.58 -4.65
CA TYR A 501 -26.91 15.08 -3.58
C TYR A 501 -25.46 14.93 -4.04
N ASP A 502 -24.66 16.01 -3.88
CA ASP A 502 -23.19 16.02 -4.04
C ASP A 502 -22.40 15.88 -2.73
N LEU A 503 -21.48 14.89 -2.67
CA LEU A 503 -20.70 14.57 -1.46
C LEU A 503 -19.87 15.77 -0.96
N GLY A 504 -19.56 16.72 -1.85
CA GLY A 504 -18.90 17.97 -1.48
C GLY A 504 -19.75 18.97 -0.68
N THR A 505 -21.08 18.81 -0.69
CA THR A 505 -22.06 19.69 -0.05
C THR A 505 -22.94 18.90 0.91
N LEU A 506 -22.47 18.71 2.14
CA LEU A 506 -23.21 18.04 3.21
C LEU A 506 -23.73 19.10 4.19
N ASN A 507 -25.06 19.18 4.35
CA ASN A 507 -25.72 20.13 5.24
C ASN A 507 -26.20 19.47 6.54
N GLY A 508 -26.30 18.14 6.55
CA GLY A 508 -26.74 17.35 7.71
C GLY A 508 -25.63 17.10 8.73
N ARG A 509 -26.03 16.68 9.93
CA ARG A 509 -25.10 16.37 11.03
C ARG A 509 -25.45 15.06 11.71
N LEU A 510 -24.40 14.29 12.03
CA LEU A 510 -24.47 13.15 12.95
C LEU A 510 -23.97 13.65 14.31
N VAL A 511 -24.79 13.49 15.34
CA VAL A 511 -24.53 14.00 16.70
C VAL A 511 -24.63 12.85 17.70
N ASP A 512 -23.74 12.84 18.68
CA ASP A 512 -23.85 11.91 19.79
C ASP A 512 -24.93 12.42 20.78
N SER A 513 -25.91 11.56 21.08
CA SER A 513 -27.01 11.83 22.00
C SER A 513 -26.49 12.20 23.39
N ALA A 514 -26.99 13.30 23.95
CA ALA A 514 -26.66 13.73 25.30
C ALA A 514 -27.14 12.68 26.34
N PRO A 515 -26.50 12.59 27.53
CA PRO A 515 -26.86 11.60 28.55
C PRO A 515 -28.33 11.61 28.97
N ALA A 516 -28.99 12.77 28.93
CA ALA A 516 -30.41 12.98 29.28
C ALA A 516 -31.39 12.58 28.15
N GLU A 517 -30.91 12.44 26.91
CA GLU A 517 -31.71 12.11 25.71
C GLU A 517 -31.19 10.84 25.01
N ARG A 518 -30.59 9.91 25.76
CA ARG A 518 -30.06 8.65 25.22
C ARG A 518 -31.14 7.96 24.38
N GLY A 519 -30.89 7.89 23.07
CA GLY A 519 -31.87 7.47 22.08
C GLY A 519 -31.28 7.50 20.68
N VAL A 520 -31.92 6.81 19.76
CA VAL A 520 -31.65 6.96 18.32
C VAL A 520 -32.76 7.83 17.73
N SER A 521 -32.40 8.93 17.08
CA SER A 521 -33.37 9.78 16.40
C SER A 521 -32.92 10.24 15.03
N PHE A 522 -33.86 10.30 14.10
CA PHE A 522 -33.74 10.93 12.79
C PHE A 522 -34.67 12.14 12.78
N ASP A 523 -34.21 13.29 12.34
CA ASP A 523 -35.01 14.50 12.13
C ASP A 523 -34.84 15.00 10.70
N LYS A 524 -35.86 14.74 9.87
CA LYS A 524 -35.94 15.12 8.45
C LYS A 524 -34.72 14.69 7.63
N VAL A 525 -34.25 13.46 7.82
CA VAL A 525 -33.03 12.96 7.18
C VAL A 525 -33.34 12.19 5.89
N PRO A 526 -32.95 12.67 4.70
CA PRO A 526 -32.99 11.86 3.50
C PRO A 526 -31.89 10.79 3.53
N ILE A 527 -32.26 9.55 3.23
CA ILE A 527 -31.30 8.44 3.11
C ILE A 527 -30.93 8.30 1.65
N VAL A 528 -29.67 8.59 1.32
CA VAL A 528 -29.19 8.67 -0.06
C VAL A 528 -28.03 7.70 -0.24
N ALA A 529 -28.11 6.86 -1.27
CA ALA A 529 -27.02 6.02 -1.73
C ALA A 529 -25.93 6.88 -2.40
N PRO A 530 -24.71 6.94 -1.85
CA PRO A 530 -23.63 7.70 -2.46
C PRO A 530 -23.18 7.01 -3.76
N ALA A 531 -23.03 7.80 -4.82
CA ALA A 531 -22.49 7.35 -6.10
C ALA A 531 -21.24 8.16 -6.48
N PRO A 532 -20.08 7.88 -5.85
CA PRO A 532 -18.88 8.67 -6.05
C PRO A 532 -18.43 8.62 -7.51
N GLY A 533 -18.17 9.78 -8.11
CA GLY A 533 -17.72 9.90 -9.50
C GLY A 533 -18.81 9.80 -10.56
N VAL A 534 -20.07 9.54 -10.18
CA VAL A 534 -21.21 9.56 -11.10
C VAL A 534 -21.73 10.99 -11.23
N ALA A 535 -21.93 11.45 -12.48
CA ALA A 535 -22.35 12.83 -12.74
C ALA A 535 -23.70 13.18 -12.10
N ARG A 536 -24.61 12.21 -12.02
CA ARG A 536 -25.96 12.39 -11.44
C ARG A 536 -26.00 12.49 -9.91
N GLY A 537 -24.88 12.31 -9.22
CA GLY A 537 -24.84 12.37 -7.75
C GLY A 537 -25.46 11.14 -7.08
N GLY A 538 -25.72 11.25 -5.77
CA GLY A 538 -26.33 10.17 -4.98
C GLY A 538 -27.81 9.93 -5.30
N GLU A 539 -28.26 8.69 -5.11
CA GLU A 539 -29.65 8.27 -5.33
C GLU A 539 -30.43 8.29 -4.01
N GLU A 540 -31.52 9.05 -3.94
CA GLU A 540 -32.37 9.10 -2.76
C GLU A 540 -33.23 7.83 -2.61
N LEU A 541 -33.04 7.12 -1.50
CA LEU A 541 -33.76 5.88 -1.20
C LEU A 541 -34.94 6.11 -0.25
N VAL A 542 -34.79 6.99 0.74
CA VAL A 542 -35.85 7.32 1.74
C VAL A 542 -35.92 8.83 1.92
N LYS A 543 -37.13 9.40 1.87
CA LYS A 543 -37.36 10.85 1.97
C LYS A 543 -37.59 11.30 3.40
N GLN A 544 -36.80 12.27 3.87
CA GLN A 544 -37.01 13.01 5.13
C GLN A 544 -37.41 12.13 6.33
N LEU A 545 -36.66 11.04 6.57
CA LEU A 545 -36.92 10.12 7.67
C LEU A 545 -36.90 10.85 9.02
N SER A 546 -37.99 10.73 9.77
CA SER A 546 -38.17 11.38 11.07
C SER A 546 -38.74 10.41 12.09
N MET A 547 -37.94 9.98 13.07
CA MET A 547 -38.36 9.04 14.09
C MET A 547 -37.46 9.11 15.33
N LYS A 548 -37.95 8.67 16.50
CA LYS A 548 -37.18 8.59 17.75
C LYS A 548 -37.43 7.25 18.43
N ILE A 549 -36.35 6.61 18.88
CA ILE A 549 -36.34 5.32 19.57
C ILE A 549 -35.62 5.51 20.90
N LYS A 550 -36.34 5.27 22.00
CA LYS A 550 -35.81 5.35 23.37
C LYS A 550 -35.20 4.01 23.80
N PRO A 551 -34.43 3.97 24.91
CA PRO A 551 -33.87 2.73 25.42
C PRO A 551 -35.02 1.78 25.82
N GLY A 552 -34.91 0.51 25.44
CA GLY A 552 -35.96 -0.51 25.63
C GLY A 552 -37.02 -0.54 24.54
N GLU A 553 -37.08 0.44 23.64
CA GLU A 553 -37.99 0.43 22.50
C GLU A 553 -37.35 -0.32 21.32
N HIS A 554 -37.72 -1.59 21.14
CA HIS A 554 -37.18 -2.42 20.05
C HIS A 554 -37.86 -2.08 18.72
N LEU A 555 -37.06 -1.81 17.68
CA LEU A 555 -37.50 -1.42 16.34
C LEU A 555 -37.20 -2.51 15.30
N LEU A 556 -38.20 -2.89 14.51
CA LEU A 556 -38.05 -3.73 13.32
C LEU A 556 -38.16 -2.86 12.05
N ILE A 557 -37.20 -2.98 11.15
CA ILE A 557 -37.17 -2.28 9.85
C ILE A 557 -37.40 -3.31 8.74
N THR A 558 -38.47 -3.13 7.97
CA THR A 558 -38.88 -4.03 6.88
C THR A 558 -39.16 -3.28 5.58
N GLY A 559 -39.26 -3.98 4.44
CA GLY A 559 -39.58 -3.39 3.13
C GLY A 559 -38.93 -4.12 1.95
N GLY A 560 -39.34 -3.83 0.71
CA GLY A 560 -38.83 -4.53 -0.49
C GLY A 560 -37.30 -4.50 -0.67
N ASN A 561 -36.77 -5.38 -1.51
CA ASN A 561 -35.35 -5.37 -1.86
C ASN A 561 -34.96 -4.02 -2.49
N GLY A 562 -33.81 -3.46 -2.10
CA GLY A 562 -33.37 -2.15 -2.58
C GLY A 562 -34.06 -0.93 -1.93
N SER A 563 -35.00 -1.11 -1.00
CA SER A 563 -35.74 0.01 -0.37
C SER A 563 -34.92 0.92 0.57
N GLY A 564 -33.63 0.62 0.80
CA GLY A 564 -32.75 1.42 1.65
C GLY A 564 -32.64 1.01 3.12
N LYS A 565 -33.10 -0.18 3.52
CA LYS A 565 -33.03 -0.64 4.93
C LYS A 565 -31.59 -0.64 5.49
N THR A 566 -30.68 -1.32 4.79
CA THR A 566 -29.25 -1.34 5.18
C THR A 566 -28.61 0.05 5.04
N ALA A 567 -29.14 0.91 4.17
CA ALA A 567 -28.66 2.30 4.06
C ALA A 567 -28.96 3.11 5.34
N ILE A 568 -30.11 2.88 5.99
CA ILE A 568 -30.42 3.48 7.30
C ILE A 568 -29.37 3.08 8.34
N ALA A 569 -29.02 1.78 8.41
CA ALA A 569 -27.97 1.31 9.32
C ALA A 569 -26.59 1.93 8.99
N ARG A 570 -26.24 2.11 7.71
CA ARG A 570 -24.97 2.76 7.29
C ARG A 570 -24.92 4.23 7.67
N VAL A 571 -26.02 4.97 7.55
CA VAL A 571 -26.11 6.36 8.01
C VAL A 571 -26.01 6.42 9.54
N LEU A 572 -26.71 5.54 10.25
CA LEU A 572 -26.65 5.44 11.71
C LEU A 572 -25.25 5.07 12.22
N ALA A 573 -24.51 4.24 11.49
CA ALA A 573 -23.13 3.88 11.80
C ALA A 573 -22.11 4.97 11.46
N GLY A 574 -22.53 6.08 10.83
CA GLY A 574 -21.62 7.11 10.31
C GLY A 574 -20.75 6.66 9.13
N LEU A 575 -21.08 5.51 8.51
CA LEU A 575 -20.42 5.01 7.32
C LEU A 575 -20.83 5.82 6.09
N TRP A 576 -22.12 6.17 5.99
CA TRP A 576 -22.64 7.09 4.97
C TRP A 576 -22.88 8.47 5.58
N PRO A 577 -22.61 9.56 4.85
CA PRO A 577 -22.80 10.91 5.37
C PRO A 577 -24.28 11.25 5.54
N VAL A 578 -24.56 12.14 6.48
CA VAL A 578 -25.89 12.76 6.65
C VAL A 578 -25.98 13.95 5.72
N TRP A 579 -26.87 13.88 4.73
CA TRP A 579 -27.01 14.90 3.69
C TRP A 579 -27.72 16.15 4.17
N GLU A 580 -28.84 15.95 4.85
CA GLU A 580 -29.69 16.98 5.44
C GLU A 580 -30.27 16.46 6.76
N GLY A 581 -30.80 17.36 7.58
CA GLY A 581 -31.37 17.00 8.87
C GLY A 581 -30.32 16.60 9.91
N VAL A 582 -30.79 15.98 10.99
CA VAL A 582 -29.95 15.58 12.12
C VAL A 582 -30.21 14.11 12.48
N VAL A 583 -29.13 13.35 12.62
CA VAL A 583 -29.16 12.00 13.20
C VAL A 583 -28.52 12.08 14.58
N SER A 584 -29.26 11.69 15.62
CA SER A 584 -28.75 11.54 16.98
C SER A 584 -28.61 10.06 17.31
N ARG A 585 -27.47 9.66 17.88
CA ARG A 585 -27.23 8.26 18.27
C ARG A 585 -26.42 8.13 19.57
N PRO A 586 -26.44 6.97 20.24
CA PRO A 586 -25.53 6.69 21.35
C PRO A 586 -24.06 6.77 20.91
N THR A 587 -23.17 6.95 21.88
CA THR A 587 -21.72 6.95 21.64
C THR A 587 -21.26 5.61 21.05
N ASP A 588 -20.13 5.58 20.33
CA ASP A 588 -19.59 4.35 19.70
C ASP A 588 -19.35 3.18 20.67
N ALA A 589 -19.22 3.44 21.97
CA ALA A 589 -19.11 2.40 22.99
C ALA A 589 -20.47 1.82 23.44
N GLU A 590 -21.57 2.54 23.19
CA GLU A 590 -22.92 2.16 23.62
C GLU A 590 -23.75 1.55 22.48
N ILE A 591 -23.29 1.63 21.23
CA ILE A 591 -23.96 1.08 20.06
C ILE A 591 -23.06 0.11 19.29
N MET A 592 -23.58 -1.04 18.92
CA MET A 592 -22.86 -2.04 18.11
C MET A 592 -23.67 -2.42 16.87
N PHE A 593 -22.96 -2.64 15.76
CA PHE A 593 -23.56 -3.00 14.48
C PHE A 593 -23.13 -4.41 14.08
N LEU A 594 -24.11 -5.28 13.80
CA LEU A 594 -23.89 -6.60 13.21
C LEU A 594 -24.31 -6.58 11.73
N PRO A 595 -23.36 -6.72 10.79
CA PRO A 595 -23.66 -6.73 9.37
C PRO A 595 -24.26 -8.06 8.90
N GLN A 596 -24.95 -8.04 7.77
CA GLN A 596 -25.50 -9.24 7.11
C GLN A 596 -24.44 -10.32 6.84
N ARG A 597 -23.21 -9.90 6.48
CA ARG A 597 -22.05 -10.78 6.30
C ARG A 597 -21.08 -10.54 7.46
N PRO A 598 -21.04 -11.42 8.48
CA PRO A 598 -20.16 -11.26 9.64
C PRO A 598 -18.69 -11.23 9.24
N TYR A 599 -17.94 -10.27 9.78
CA TYR A 599 -16.49 -10.24 9.66
C TYR A 599 -15.84 -11.20 10.66
N LEU A 600 -14.98 -12.08 10.16
CA LEU A 600 -14.15 -12.98 10.94
C LEU A 600 -12.71 -12.46 10.93
N SER A 601 -12.12 -12.33 12.11
CA SER A 601 -10.75 -11.85 12.25
C SER A 601 -9.75 -12.93 11.84
N SER A 602 -8.57 -12.57 11.35
CA SER A 602 -7.47 -13.52 11.07
C SER A 602 -6.79 -14.07 12.34
N GLY A 603 -7.42 -13.91 13.51
CA GLY A 603 -6.92 -14.30 14.81
C GLY A 603 -7.39 -15.69 15.26
N SER A 604 -7.37 -15.93 16.56
CA SER A 604 -7.83 -17.17 17.16
C SER A 604 -9.36 -17.28 17.22
N LEU A 605 -9.87 -18.42 17.73
CA LEU A 605 -11.31 -18.57 17.99
C LEU A 605 -11.80 -17.54 19.02
N ARG A 606 -10.99 -17.27 20.05
CA ARG A 606 -11.22 -16.21 21.04
C ARG A 606 -11.37 -14.85 20.36
N ASP A 607 -10.46 -14.54 19.44
CA ASP A 607 -10.47 -13.27 18.71
C ASP A 607 -11.76 -13.08 17.90
N GLN A 608 -12.47 -14.15 17.52
CA GLN A 608 -13.78 -14.02 16.86
C GLN A 608 -14.85 -13.45 17.78
N ILE A 609 -14.80 -13.82 19.07
CA ILE A 609 -15.78 -13.44 20.09
C ILE A 609 -15.47 -12.04 20.64
N ILE A 610 -14.20 -11.77 20.95
CA ILE A 610 -13.81 -10.54 21.65
C ILE A 610 -13.65 -9.33 20.71
N TYR A 611 -13.46 -9.54 19.40
CA TYR A 611 -13.27 -8.45 18.44
C TYR A 611 -14.35 -7.34 18.60
N PRO A 612 -14.00 -6.05 18.59
CA PRO A 612 -12.70 -5.46 18.23
C PRO A 612 -11.65 -5.40 19.35
N ASP A 613 -11.92 -5.95 20.53
CA ASP A 613 -10.95 -5.99 21.63
C ASP A 613 -9.77 -6.91 21.29
N SER A 614 -8.59 -6.58 21.82
CA SER A 614 -7.43 -7.45 21.77
C SER A 614 -7.35 -8.35 23.01
N TYR A 615 -6.50 -9.39 22.98
CA TYR A 615 -6.33 -10.24 24.15
C TYR A 615 -5.94 -9.48 25.45
N PRO A 616 -5.03 -8.48 25.43
CA PRO A 616 -4.80 -7.62 26.59
C PRO A 616 -6.06 -6.91 27.12
N ASP A 617 -6.96 -6.49 26.23
CA ASP A 617 -8.22 -5.83 26.61
C ASP A 617 -9.19 -6.83 27.24
N PHE A 618 -9.24 -8.07 26.72
CA PHE A 618 -9.97 -9.17 27.32
C PHE A 618 -9.49 -9.46 28.75
N VAL A 619 -8.17 -9.58 28.97
CA VAL A 619 -7.61 -9.77 30.32
C VAL A 619 -7.95 -8.60 31.24
N LYS A 620 -7.88 -7.37 30.73
CA LYS A 620 -8.25 -6.16 31.48
C LYS A 620 -9.73 -6.10 31.84
N SER A 621 -10.60 -6.67 31.02
CA SER A 621 -12.04 -6.74 31.28
C SER A 621 -12.40 -7.61 32.49
N GLY A 622 -11.48 -8.48 32.93
CA GLY A 622 -11.69 -9.42 34.04
C GLY A 622 -12.53 -10.64 33.67
N LYS A 623 -12.97 -10.76 32.41
CA LYS A 623 -13.69 -11.93 31.91
C LYS A 623 -12.76 -13.14 31.77
N SER A 624 -13.32 -14.32 32.00
CA SER A 624 -12.68 -15.62 31.94
C SER A 624 -13.11 -16.42 30.72
N ASP A 625 -12.46 -17.56 30.48
CA ASP A 625 -12.85 -18.48 29.41
C ASP A 625 -14.22 -19.12 29.69
N GLU A 626 -14.62 -19.25 30.95
CA GLU A 626 -15.95 -19.73 31.32
C GLU A 626 -17.04 -18.72 30.93
N ASP A 627 -16.79 -17.42 31.08
CA ASP A 627 -17.71 -16.38 30.61
C ASP A 627 -17.89 -16.45 29.08
N LEU A 628 -16.79 -16.72 28.34
CA LEU A 628 -16.85 -16.93 26.90
C LEU A 628 -17.64 -18.21 26.55
N LEU A 629 -17.48 -19.27 27.33
CA LEU A 629 -18.22 -20.51 27.15
C LEU A 629 -19.72 -20.31 27.41
N ASP A 630 -20.08 -19.56 28.44
CA ASP A 630 -21.47 -19.17 28.72
C ASP A 630 -22.09 -18.39 27.58
N ILE A 631 -21.37 -17.40 27.03
CA ILE A 631 -21.81 -16.67 25.83
C ILE A 631 -22.02 -17.64 24.66
N LEU A 632 -21.09 -18.57 24.43
CA LEU A 632 -21.21 -19.59 23.38
C LEU A 632 -22.39 -20.54 23.63
N ARG A 633 -22.74 -20.86 24.88
CA ARG A 633 -23.94 -21.65 25.22
C ARG A 633 -25.20 -20.89 24.78
N LYS A 634 -25.30 -19.58 25.04
CA LYS A 634 -26.44 -18.73 24.65
C LYS A 634 -26.67 -18.66 23.14
N VAL A 635 -25.60 -18.78 22.35
CA VAL A 635 -25.68 -18.82 20.87
C VAL A 635 -25.57 -20.22 20.29
N HIS A 636 -25.68 -21.27 21.10
CA HIS A 636 -25.60 -22.67 20.65
C HIS A 636 -24.30 -23.01 19.89
N LEU A 637 -23.17 -22.46 20.32
CA LEU A 637 -21.82 -22.69 19.77
C LEU A 637 -20.83 -23.29 20.78
N ALA A 638 -21.31 -23.76 21.93
CA ALA A 638 -20.46 -24.31 23.00
C ALA A 638 -19.61 -25.52 22.58
N TYR A 639 -19.96 -26.21 21.49
CA TYR A 639 -19.18 -27.32 20.94
C TYR A 639 -17.96 -26.87 20.14
N LEU A 640 -17.90 -25.62 19.67
CA LEU A 640 -16.83 -25.14 18.78
C LEU A 640 -15.42 -25.22 19.40
N PRO A 641 -15.18 -24.79 20.66
CA PRO A 641 -13.86 -24.90 21.26
C PRO A 641 -13.37 -26.35 21.30
N GLY A 642 -14.23 -27.31 21.64
CA GLY A 642 -13.89 -28.73 21.65
C GLY A 642 -13.61 -29.29 20.25
N ARG A 643 -14.44 -28.93 19.26
CA ARG A 643 -14.30 -29.37 17.86
C ARG A 643 -13.01 -28.84 17.21
N GLU A 644 -12.67 -27.58 17.47
CA GLU A 644 -11.63 -26.89 16.71
C GLU A 644 -10.25 -26.87 17.38
N GLY A 645 -10.16 -27.33 18.64
CA GLY A 645 -8.90 -27.51 19.39
C GLY A 645 -8.61 -26.45 20.45
N GLY A 646 -9.61 -25.68 20.88
CA GLY A 646 -9.52 -24.67 21.93
C GLY A 646 -9.64 -23.22 21.44
N TYR A 647 -9.65 -22.28 22.39
CA TYR A 647 -9.87 -20.85 22.13
C TYR A 647 -8.73 -20.16 21.39
N ASP A 648 -7.49 -20.61 21.58
CA ASP A 648 -6.30 -19.93 21.07
C ASP A 648 -5.85 -20.47 19.69
N VAL A 649 -6.56 -21.47 19.15
CA VAL A 649 -6.30 -22.02 17.82
C VAL A 649 -6.55 -20.98 16.75
N ARG A 650 -5.70 -20.93 15.72
CA ARG A 650 -5.81 -20.01 14.57
C ARG A 650 -6.02 -20.81 13.29
N LYS A 651 -7.06 -20.45 12.54
CA LYS A 651 -7.38 -21.04 11.23
C LYS A 651 -8.02 -19.99 10.32
N GLU A 652 -8.20 -20.33 9.05
CA GLU A 652 -8.99 -19.51 8.13
C GLU A 652 -10.48 -19.72 8.40
N TRP A 653 -11.01 -18.99 9.39
CA TRP A 653 -12.38 -19.18 9.89
C TRP A 653 -13.47 -18.98 8.83
N LYS A 654 -13.15 -18.21 7.77
CA LYS A 654 -14.06 -17.99 6.66
C LYS A 654 -14.45 -19.28 5.95
N ASP A 655 -13.54 -20.25 5.85
CA ASP A 655 -13.77 -21.48 5.10
C ASP A 655 -14.25 -22.63 6.02
N ILE A 656 -14.02 -22.51 7.33
CA ILE A 656 -14.29 -23.56 8.32
C ILE A 656 -15.69 -23.44 8.94
N LEU A 657 -16.12 -22.20 9.24
CA LEU A 657 -17.44 -21.99 9.84
C LEU A 657 -18.51 -22.06 8.75
N SER A 658 -19.65 -22.66 9.08
CA SER A 658 -20.86 -22.59 8.27
C SER A 658 -21.50 -21.20 8.32
N GLY A 659 -22.38 -20.89 7.37
CA GLY A 659 -23.08 -19.59 7.34
C GLY A 659 -23.84 -19.27 8.64
N GLY A 660 -24.55 -20.27 9.19
CA GLY A 660 -25.26 -20.14 10.46
C GLY A 660 -24.30 -19.96 11.65
N GLU A 661 -23.18 -20.67 11.70
CA GLU A 661 -22.16 -20.50 12.74
C GLU A 661 -21.53 -19.10 12.69
N LYS A 662 -21.25 -18.55 11.49
CA LYS A 662 -20.75 -17.18 11.33
C LYS A 662 -21.69 -16.14 11.90
N GLN A 663 -22.99 -16.30 11.65
CA GLN A 663 -24.03 -15.41 12.16
C GLN A 663 -24.19 -15.50 13.68
N ARG A 664 -24.22 -16.72 14.23
CA ARG A 664 -24.26 -16.94 15.68
C ARG A 664 -23.00 -16.42 16.38
N MET A 665 -21.85 -16.47 15.73
CA MET A 665 -20.61 -15.83 16.22
C MET A 665 -20.74 -14.30 16.27
N GLY A 666 -21.45 -13.68 15.32
CA GLY A 666 -21.80 -12.26 15.38
C GLY A 666 -22.63 -11.92 16.63
N MET A 667 -23.62 -12.76 16.96
CA MET A 667 -24.42 -12.61 18.19
C MET A 667 -23.58 -12.85 19.46
N ALA A 668 -22.66 -13.82 19.45
CA ALA A 668 -21.73 -14.03 20.56
C ALA A 668 -20.90 -12.77 20.85
N ARG A 669 -20.45 -12.09 19.79
CA ARG A 669 -19.73 -10.82 19.88
C ARG A 669 -20.60 -9.72 20.49
N LEU A 670 -21.89 -9.65 20.14
CA LEU A 670 -22.84 -8.72 20.76
C LEU A 670 -22.97 -8.97 22.27
N PHE A 671 -23.10 -10.23 22.67
CA PHE A 671 -23.23 -10.62 24.08
C PHE A 671 -21.93 -10.46 24.88
N TYR A 672 -20.78 -10.53 24.23
CA TYR A 672 -19.52 -10.20 24.87
C TYR A 672 -19.43 -8.70 25.19
N HIS A 673 -19.80 -7.82 24.26
CA HIS A 673 -19.66 -6.37 24.44
C HIS A 673 -20.79 -5.72 25.25
N LEU A 674 -21.97 -6.35 25.31
CA LEU A 674 -23.16 -5.84 26.03
C LEU A 674 -23.45 -4.35 25.76
N PRO A 675 -23.59 -3.94 24.49
CA PRO A 675 -23.90 -2.55 24.15
C PRO A 675 -25.34 -2.20 24.60
N LYS A 676 -25.63 -0.91 24.76
CA LYS A 676 -27.00 -0.45 25.04
C LYS A 676 -27.93 -0.60 23.84
N TYR A 677 -27.36 -0.49 22.63
CA TYR A 677 -28.06 -0.64 21.36
C TYR A 677 -27.34 -1.65 20.45
N GLY A 678 -28.10 -2.62 19.94
CA GLY A 678 -27.67 -3.54 18.91
C GLY A 678 -28.40 -3.28 17.59
N VAL A 679 -27.68 -2.90 16.55
CA VAL A 679 -28.22 -2.75 15.19
C VAL A 679 -27.91 -4.02 14.41
N LEU A 680 -28.96 -4.77 14.06
CA LEU A 680 -28.88 -6.11 13.51
C LEU A 680 -29.33 -6.12 12.04
N ASP A 681 -28.39 -6.16 11.09
CA ASP A 681 -28.69 -6.15 9.65
C ASP A 681 -28.77 -7.59 9.11
N GLU A 682 -29.97 -8.17 9.02
CA GLU A 682 -30.22 -9.54 8.51
C GLU A 682 -29.31 -10.63 9.11
N CYS A 683 -28.86 -10.42 10.35
CA CYS A 683 -27.78 -11.18 10.98
C CYS A 683 -28.17 -12.61 11.41
N THR A 684 -29.44 -13.01 11.31
CA THR A 684 -29.97 -14.34 11.66
C THR A 684 -30.64 -15.05 10.50
N SER A 685 -30.44 -14.59 9.26
CA SER A 685 -31.06 -15.13 8.05
C SER A 685 -30.72 -16.60 7.74
N ALA A 686 -29.57 -17.09 8.19
CA ALA A 686 -29.10 -18.47 8.07
C ALA A 686 -29.23 -19.26 9.38
N VAL A 687 -30.00 -18.76 10.35
CA VAL A 687 -30.23 -19.39 11.66
C VAL A 687 -31.70 -19.86 11.75
N SER A 688 -31.90 -21.03 12.37
CA SER A 688 -33.23 -21.59 12.62
C SER A 688 -34.05 -20.66 13.55
N THR A 689 -35.38 -20.70 13.43
CA THR A 689 -36.30 -19.77 14.10
C THR A 689 -36.30 -19.91 15.63
N ASP A 690 -36.09 -21.13 16.14
CA ASP A 690 -35.98 -21.46 17.56
C ASP A 690 -34.75 -20.80 18.20
N VAL A 691 -33.59 -20.96 17.57
CA VAL A 691 -32.32 -20.37 18.01
C VAL A 691 -32.36 -18.85 17.85
N GLU A 692 -32.95 -18.35 16.77
CA GLU A 692 -33.21 -16.91 16.56
C GLU A 692 -34.02 -16.32 17.72
N GLY A 693 -35.17 -16.92 18.05
CA GLY A 693 -36.02 -16.44 19.15
C GLY A 693 -35.30 -16.42 20.50
N SER A 694 -34.56 -17.49 20.82
CA SER A 694 -33.75 -17.59 22.05
C SER A 694 -32.70 -16.47 22.17
N MET A 695 -31.96 -16.21 21.09
CA MET A 695 -30.93 -15.15 21.08
C MET A 695 -31.54 -13.75 21.22
N TYR A 696 -32.66 -13.47 20.53
CA TYR A 696 -33.33 -12.17 20.65
C TYR A 696 -33.91 -11.97 22.05
N GLN A 697 -34.52 -13.00 22.64
CA GLN A 697 -35.03 -12.90 24.01
C GLN A 697 -33.89 -12.65 24.99
N HIS A 698 -32.78 -13.39 24.88
CA HIS A 698 -31.62 -13.18 25.74
C HIS A 698 -31.05 -11.77 25.60
N ALA A 699 -30.97 -11.22 24.38
CA ALA A 699 -30.52 -9.85 24.15
C ALA A 699 -31.39 -8.81 24.88
N LYS A 700 -32.71 -9.03 24.93
CA LYS A 700 -33.65 -8.20 25.68
C LYS A 700 -33.47 -8.34 27.19
N ASP A 701 -33.30 -9.58 27.67
CA ASP A 701 -33.13 -9.88 29.10
C ASP A 701 -31.88 -9.20 29.68
N VAL A 702 -30.81 -9.11 28.90
CA VAL A 702 -29.56 -8.41 29.28
C VAL A 702 -29.60 -6.90 29.00
N GLY A 703 -30.75 -6.36 28.57
CA GLY A 703 -31.01 -4.92 28.46
C GLY A 703 -30.55 -4.25 27.16
N ILE A 704 -30.32 -5.02 26.08
CA ILE A 704 -29.92 -4.47 24.78
C ILE A 704 -31.16 -4.00 24.01
N THR A 705 -31.18 -2.74 23.61
CA THR A 705 -32.21 -2.20 22.71
C THR A 705 -31.92 -2.64 21.28
N LEU A 706 -32.88 -3.28 20.62
CA LEU A 706 -32.67 -3.94 19.32
C LEU A 706 -33.24 -3.09 18.19
N ILE A 707 -32.41 -2.78 17.20
CA ILE A 707 -32.83 -2.18 15.92
C ILE A 707 -32.51 -3.20 14.83
N THR A 708 -33.52 -3.90 14.37
CA THR A 708 -33.35 -5.08 13.52
C THR A 708 -33.85 -4.79 12.11
N ILE A 709 -33.04 -5.11 11.11
CA ILE A 709 -33.43 -5.09 9.70
C ILE A 709 -33.69 -6.53 9.28
N SER A 710 -34.94 -6.85 8.95
CA SER A 710 -35.33 -8.19 8.51
C SER A 710 -36.70 -8.20 7.84
N HIS A 711 -36.97 -9.27 7.07
CA HIS A 711 -38.30 -9.60 6.53
C HIS A 711 -38.97 -10.74 7.28
N ARG A 712 -38.30 -11.35 8.27
CA ARG A 712 -38.82 -12.55 8.93
C ARG A 712 -39.99 -12.21 9.86
N PRO A 713 -41.17 -12.84 9.67
CA PRO A 713 -42.32 -12.64 10.54
C PRO A 713 -42.08 -13.07 11.99
N SER A 714 -41.19 -14.04 12.22
CA SER A 714 -40.80 -14.51 13.57
C SER A 714 -40.30 -13.39 14.49
N LEU A 715 -39.76 -12.31 13.91
CA LEU A 715 -39.16 -11.23 14.69
C LEU A 715 -40.17 -10.21 15.21
N TYR A 716 -41.41 -10.20 14.72
CA TYR A 716 -42.43 -9.22 15.14
C TYR A 716 -42.72 -9.32 16.64
N GLN A 717 -42.76 -10.54 17.21
CA GLN A 717 -43.01 -10.75 18.64
C GLN A 717 -41.93 -10.16 19.56
N HIS A 718 -40.74 -9.88 19.03
CA HIS A 718 -39.62 -9.34 19.81
C HIS A 718 -39.54 -7.81 19.76
N HIS A 719 -40.29 -7.14 18.88
CA HIS A 719 -40.20 -5.70 18.61
C HIS A 719 -41.49 -4.95 18.96
N MET A 720 -41.34 -3.67 19.36
CA MET A 720 -42.47 -2.79 19.70
C MET A 720 -42.89 -1.91 18.52
N TYR A 721 -41.92 -1.46 17.72
CA TYR A 721 -42.14 -0.57 16.58
C TYR A 721 -41.78 -1.25 15.28
N LEU A 722 -42.51 -0.93 14.22
CA LEU A 722 -42.26 -1.36 12.85
C LEU A 722 -42.03 -0.12 11.97
N LEU A 723 -40.87 -0.02 11.34
CA LEU A 723 -40.60 0.90 10.25
C LEU A 723 -40.72 0.15 8.93
N ARG A 724 -41.77 0.44 8.16
CA ARG A 724 -42.01 -0.16 6.85
C ARG A 724 -41.57 0.80 5.73
N LEU A 725 -40.62 0.37 4.92
CA LEU A 725 -40.20 1.06 3.71
C LEU A 725 -40.99 0.51 2.51
N THR A 726 -41.88 1.31 1.94
CA THR A 726 -42.80 0.87 0.86
C THR A 726 -42.10 0.70 -0.49
N GLY A 727 -40.87 1.20 -0.63
CA GLY A 727 -40.04 1.08 -1.86
C GLY A 727 -40.48 1.98 -3.03
N THR A 728 -41.69 2.55 -2.99
CA THR A 728 -42.19 3.46 -4.03
C THR A 728 -41.98 4.92 -3.64
N GLY A 729 -41.12 5.62 -4.36
CA GLY A 729 -40.90 7.07 -4.20
C GLY A 729 -40.29 7.51 -2.87
N GLY A 730 -39.64 6.59 -2.14
CA GLY A 730 -38.95 6.86 -0.86
C GLY A 730 -39.86 7.03 0.36
N ARG A 731 -41.11 6.56 0.29
CA ARG A 731 -42.09 6.65 1.38
C ARG A 731 -41.85 5.60 2.48
N TRP A 732 -42.07 6.01 3.72
CA TRP A 732 -41.90 5.18 4.91
C TRP A 732 -43.04 5.41 5.90
N GLU A 733 -43.35 4.39 6.68
CA GLU A 733 -44.40 4.39 7.71
C GLU A 733 -43.84 3.80 9.00
N VAL A 734 -44.13 4.44 10.14
CA VAL A 734 -43.79 3.92 11.47
C VAL A 734 -45.10 3.58 12.19
N SER A 735 -45.22 2.35 12.67
CA SER A 735 -46.36 1.89 13.45
C SER A 735 -45.92 1.16 14.72
N LYS A 736 -46.81 1.07 15.71
CA LYS A 736 -46.61 0.24 16.90
C LYS A 736 -47.18 -1.15 16.63
N ILE A 737 -46.38 -2.18 16.86
CA ILE A 737 -46.77 -3.57 16.68
C ILE A 737 -47.81 -3.92 17.75
N GLY A 738 -49.03 -4.28 17.31
CA GLY A 738 -50.15 -4.64 18.20
C GLY A 738 -51.37 -3.70 18.18
N GLU A 739 -51.36 -2.60 17.41
CA GLU A 739 -52.54 -1.73 17.24
C GLU A 739 -53.53 -2.27 16.18
N ALA A 740 -54.83 -1.97 16.35
CA ALA A 740 -55.97 -2.65 15.71
C ALA A 740 -55.96 -2.68 14.17
N GLU A 741 -55.34 -1.71 13.49
CA GLU A 741 -55.19 -1.71 12.02
C GLU A 741 -54.25 -2.80 11.50
N HIS A 742 -53.24 -3.18 12.29
CA HIS A 742 -52.31 -4.25 11.93
C HIS A 742 -52.92 -5.65 12.08
N SER A 743 -53.86 -5.86 13.02
CA SER A 743 -54.63 -7.10 13.11
C SER A 743 -55.39 -7.39 11.81
N VAL A 744 -55.82 -6.38 11.06
CA VAL A 744 -56.54 -6.59 9.79
C VAL A 744 -55.58 -6.99 8.66
N SER A 745 -54.38 -6.39 8.59
CA SER A 745 -53.33 -6.80 7.64
C SER A 745 -52.78 -8.19 7.98
N PHE A 746 -52.54 -8.47 9.27
CA PHE A 746 -52.13 -9.79 9.74
C PHE A 746 -53.23 -10.81 9.56
N GLN A 747 -54.51 -10.48 9.78
CA GLN A 747 -55.62 -11.39 9.48
C GLN A 747 -55.73 -11.67 7.99
N LYS A 748 -55.48 -10.70 7.11
CA LYS A 748 -55.41 -10.95 5.65
C LYS A 748 -54.24 -11.86 5.28
N GLU A 749 -53.09 -11.68 5.91
CA GLU A 749 -51.90 -12.50 5.67
C GLU A 749 -52.03 -13.89 6.30
N ILE A 750 -52.62 -14.01 7.49
CA ILE A 750 -53.01 -15.26 8.15
C ILE A 750 -54.06 -15.97 7.31
N GLN A 751 -55.12 -15.32 6.83
CA GLN A 751 -56.09 -15.91 5.91
C GLN A 751 -55.42 -16.38 4.61
N SER A 752 -54.47 -15.59 4.07
CA SER A 752 -53.69 -16.02 2.91
C SER A 752 -52.83 -17.24 3.21
N LEU A 753 -52.25 -17.33 4.40
CA LEU A 753 -51.39 -18.44 4.81
C LEU A 753 -52.21 -19.68 5.17
N GLU A 754 -53.37 -19.53 5.82
CA GLU A 754 -54.37 -20.56 6.08
C GLU A 754 -54.93 -21.13 4.78
N ALA A 755 -55.22 -20.26 3.79
CA ALA A 755 -55.60 -20.71 2.45
C ALA A 755 -54.49 -21.55 1.79
N LYS A 756 -53.23 -21.13 1.92
CA LYS A 756 -52.08 -21.94 1.46
C LYS A 756 -51.87 -23.21 2.30
N LEU A 757 -52.28 -23.22 3.56
CA LEU A 757 -52.19 -24.36 4.47
C LEU A 757 -53.26 -25.41 4.14
N ALA A 758 -54.44 -24.98 3.71
CA ALA A 758 -55.47 -25.86 3.16
C ALA A 758 -54.98 -26.60 1.90
N ASP A 759 -54.12 -25.98 1.11
CA ASP A 759 -53.49 -26.61 -0.06
C ASP A 759 -52.37 -27.61 0.31
N VAL A 760 -51.89 -27.64 1.56
CA VAL A 760 -50.78 -28.52 1.98
C VAL A 760 -51.13 -29.99 1.91
N GLU A 761 -52.39 -30.40 2.17
CA GLU A 761 -52.81 -31.78 1.96
C GLU A 761 -52.75 -32.16 0.47
N SER A 762 -53.13 -31.24 -0.42
CA SER A 762 -53.01 -31.45 -1.87
C SER A 762 -51.55 -31.57 -2.29
N TRP A 763 -50.66 -30.78 -1.71
CA TRP A 763 -49.22 -30.82 -1.99
C TRP A 763 -48.55 -32.06 -1.41
N LYS A 764 -48.95 -32.53 -0.21
CA LYS A 764 -48.49 -33.80 0.37
C LYS A 764 -48.94 -34.99 -0.47
N LYS A 765 -50.19 -34.97 -0.94
CA LYS A 765 -50.70 -36.00 -1.86
C LYS A 765 -49.92 -36.00 -3.17
N ARG A 766 -49.65 -34.81 -3.74
CA ARG A 766 -48.83 -34.66 -4.94
C ARG A 766 -47.38 -35.08 -4.74
N LEU A 767 -46.80 -34.81 -3.57
CA LEU A 767 -45.47 -35.27 -3.19
C LEU A 767 -45.41 -36.80 -3.10
N GLY A 768 -46.44 -37.44 -2.52
CA GLY A 768 -46.57 -38.90 -2.48
C GLY A 768 -46.71 -39.51 -3.88
N GLU A 769 -47.52 -38.92 -4.77
CA GLU A 769 -47.60 -39.32 -6.18
C GLU A 769 -46.25 -39.19 -6.91
N ILE A 770 -45.49 -38.14 -6.61
CA ILE A 770 -44.15 -37.92 -7.18
C ILE A 770 -43.15 -38.93 -6.61
N ASP A 771 -43.20 -39.24 -5.30
CA ASP A 771 -42.36 -40.27 -4.67
C ASP A 771 -42.66 -41.65 -5.26
N GLU A 772 -43.92 -41.99 -5.50
CA GLU A 772 -44.32 -43.23 -6.20
C GLU A 772 -43.83 -43.25 -7.66
N GLN A 773 -43.88 -42.11 -8.36
CA GLN A 773 -43.32 -41.97 -9.71
C GLN A 773 -41.79 -42.09 -9.74
N LEU A 774 -41.11 -41.61 -8.70
CA LEU A 774 -39.66 -41.71 -8.54
C LEU A 774 -39.22 -43.11 -8.08
N HIS A 775 -40.07 -43.85 -7.37
CA HIS A 775 -39.76 -45.17 -6.81
C HIS A 775 -39.99 -46.38 -7.74
N PHE A 776 -40.37 -46.20 -9.02
CA PHE A 776 -40.39 -47.30 -10.00
C PHE A 776 -39.47 -47.06 -11.20
N LYS A 777 -38.18 -47.43 -11.02
CA LYS A 777 -37.36 -48.15 -12.00
C LYS A 777 -36.11 -48.79 -11.36
N THR A 778 -36.30 -49.58 -10.30
CA THR A 778 -35.29 -50.55 -9.83
C THR A 778 -35.94 -51.89 -9.53
N ALA A 779 -36.39 -52.58 -10.59
CA ALA A 779 -36.55 -54.03 -10.72
C ALA A 779 -37.09 -54.25 -12.15
N THR A 780 -36.30 -54.72 -13.11
CA THR A 780 -35.93 -56.13 -13.26
C THR A 780 -34.49 -56.32 -13.71
N ALA A 781 -33.79 -57.22 -13.00
CA ALA A 781 -32.69 -58.02 -13.53
C ALA A 781 -33.18 -58.96 -14.65
#